data_AF-A0A2E2ZDS9-F1
#
_entry.id   AF-A0A2E2ZDS9-F1
#
_cell.length_a   1.000
_cell.length_b   1.000
_cell.length_c   1.000
_cell.angle_alpha   90.00
_cell.angle_beta   90.00
_cell.angle_gamma   90.00
#
_symmetry.space_group_name_H-M   'P 1'
#
loop_
_entity.id
_entity.type
_entity.pdbx_description
1 polymer ?
#
loop_
_entity_poly.entity_id
_entity_poly.type
_entity_poly.pdbx_seq_one_letter_code
_entity_poly.pdbx_strand_id
1 'polypeptide(L)'
;MPFTQFTSLDFDEIKAQIKDFLRANSNFSDFDFEGSNFSVLIDTLAYNTYINAFNANLVVNESYLDSATVRENVVSLARNIGYVPRSKTAATATIRLGDINVGTTNDSTTKFLKLRAGLVCVGNSENTTYRFSIPDDVTSTRVRDIGGTSFAQFDNPITVHEGTFLSRTYRVDTSKKQRYIIDSPGIDSSTLRVFVSSIADTGLGRNYRMIDNILNIDKNSEIFLAQEVQDEKYEILFGDGFFGRKLENASVITARYIVTDGETGNGASNFSFQGSFTKSDGTLFTPSDTVNVTTVTNASNGADVEDLSSIKYFAPRLYSAQYRAVTPRDYEAIIQTIFPRTESVAVIGGEELDPPQFGKVQISIKPKNGTFVSDFDKSQIKNKLKNYAIAGINSEIVDLKVLYVEIDSSIYYNPSQVSSDITLRSQIISALNQYANNVEINKFGGRFKYSKVSTLIDRVDNGITSNITKVIIRRDLKALLNQFGQYELCFGNRININPAGYNIKSTGFTIEGFTETAYITDVPNKNLSGNLDGSNMGTLSVISKNNRNEQRVIVKDAGVVDYMKGEVILNTINITSTVRQNNIIEVQAFPESNDVVGLKDLYLNFDVSSSKINTVTDVIASGEDVSGVVFTRDYYTSSYSNGDLERK
;
A
#
# COMPACT_ATOMS: atom_id res chain seq x y z
N MET A 1 -16.34 10.21 16.25
CA MET A 1 -17.74 10.70 16.38
C MET A 1 -17.70 12.21 16.32
N PRO A 2 -18.60 12.90 15.57
CA PRO A 2 -18.63 14.36 15.56
C PRO A 2 -18.89 14.89 16.97
N PHE A 3 -18.06 15.83 17.43
CA PHE A 3 -18.01 16.30 18.81
C PHE A 3 -19.21 17.17 19.21
N THR A 4 -19.98 17.66 18.24
CA THR A 4 -21.20 18.45 18.47
C THR A 4 -22.33 17.94 17.59
N GLN A 5 -23.33 17.33 18.21
CA GLN A 5 -24.60 17.03 17.56
C GLN A 5 -25.47 18.28 17.72
N PHE A 6 -25.37 19.23 16.79
CA PHE A 6 -26.42 20.24 16.67
C PHE A 6 -27.70 19.52 16.26
N THR A 7 -28.75 19.70 17.06
CA THR A 7 -30.02 18.95 17.00
C THR A 7 -30.81 19.19 15.73
N SER A 8 -30.49 20.23 14.96
CA SER A 8 -31.20 20.61 13.74
C SER A 8 -30.32 21.54 12.88
N LEU A 9 -29.78 21.04 11.78
CA LEU A 9 -29.15 21.87 10.74
C LEU A 9 -30.14 22.18 9.61
N ASP A 10 -31.36 21.66 9.66
CA ASP A 10 -32.36 21.94 8.63
C ASP A 10 -32.86 23.38 8.75
N PHE A 11 -33.01 24.05 7.61
CA PHE A 11 -33.47 25.44 7.55
C PHE A 11 -34.86 25.59 8.17
N ASP A 12 -35.77 24.66 7.91
CA ASP A 12 -37.14 24.70 8.41
C ASP A 12 -37.19 24.52 9.93
N GLU A 13 -36.32 23.68 10.48
CA GLU A 13 -36.20 23.48 11.93
C GLU A 13 -35.58 24.71 12.62
N ILE A 14 -34.54 25.33 12.02
CA ILE A 14 -33.95 26.58 12.53
C ILE A 14 -34.99 27.71 12.51
N LYS A 15 -35.77 27.81 11.42
CA LYS A 15 -36.87 28.77 11.31
C LYS A 15 -37.92 28.54 12.39
N ALA A 16 -38.30 27.29 12.65
CA ALA A 16 -39.24 26.93 13.71
C ALA A 16 -38.70 27.32 15.11
N GLN A 17 -37.43 27.04 15.39
CA GLN A 17 -36.78 27.43 16.65
C GLN A 17 -36.71 28.94 16.85
N ILE A 18 -36.40 29.72 15.80
CA ILE A 18 -36.39 31.18 15.87
C ILE A 18 -37.81 31.70 16.13
N LYS A 19 -38.84 31.13 15.48
CA LYS A 19 -40.25 31.46 15.74
C LYS A 19 -40.62 31.17 17.20
N ASP A 20 -40.26 30.00 17.72
CA ASP A 20 -40.58 29.62 19.11
C ASP A 20 -39.83 30.47 20.13
N PHE A 21 -38.57 30.83 19.86
CA PHE A 21 -37.82 31.76 20.68
C PHE A 21 -38.46 33.16 20.72
N LEU A 22 -38.87 33.69 19.56
CA LEU A 22 -39.55 34.98 19.48
C LEU A 22 -40.91 34.96 20.19
N ARG A 23 -41.66 33.86 20.12
CA ARG A 23 -42.91 33.66 20.87
C ARG A 23 -42.72 33.64 22.39
N ALA A 24 -41.62 33.03 22.86
CA ALA A 24 -41.37 32.87 24.29
C ALA A 24 -40.78 34.11 24.98
N ASN A 25 -39.98 34.92 24.26
CA ASN A 25 -39.12 35.96 24.86
C ASN A 25 -39.48 37.40 24.50
N SER A 26 -40.58 37.64 23.77
CA SER A 26 -40.90 38.98 23.28
C SER A 26 -42.31 39.45 23.64
N ASN A 27 -42.49 40.77 23.65
CA ASN A 27 -43.80 41.44 23.73
C ASN A 27 -44.65 41.26 22.46
N PHE A 28 -44.26 40.36 21.53
CA PHE A 28 -44.92 40.11 20.25
C PHE A 28 -45.79 38.83 20.27
N SER A 29 -46.52 38.58 21.37
CA SER A 29 -47.43 37.43 21.49
C SER A 29 -48.54 37.41 20.42
N ASP A 30 -48.89 38.59 19.90
CA ASP A 30 -50.06 38.80 19.04
C ASP A 30 -49.71 38.85 17.54
N PHE A 31 -48.45 38.63 17.16
CA PHE A 31 -48.02 38.68 15.75
C PHE A 31 -48.12 37.30 15.08
N ASP A 32 -48.78 37.28 13.91
CA ASP A 32 -48.75 36.13 13.01
C ASP A 32 -47.43 36.13 12.19
N PHE A 33 -46.55 35.19 12.53
CA PHE A 33 -45.23 35.04 11.94
C PHE A 33 -45.23 34.31 10.59
N GLU A 34 -46.39 33.92 10.05
CA GLU A 34 -46.50 33.28 8.73
C GLU A 34 -47.04 34.21 7.64
N GLY A 35 -47.99 35.09 7.98
CA GLY A 35 -48.62 36.01 7.01
C GLY A 35 -48.00 37.40 6.90
N SER A 36 -47.00 37.73 7.73
CA SER A 36 -46.44 39.09 7.85
C SER A 36 -45.13 39.26 7.06
N ASN A 37 -44.78 40.50 6.72
CA ASN A 37 -43.41 40.88 6.27
C ASN A 37 -42.33 40.43 7.27
N PHE A 38 -42.72 40.14 8.51
CA PHE A 38 -41.86 39.54 9.52
C PHE A 38 -41.37 38.14 9.15
N SER A 39 -42.12 37.36 8.35
CA SER A 39 -41.65 36.06 7.85
C SER A 39 -40.40 36.22 7.00
N VAL A 40 -40.32 37.25 6.15
CA VAL A 40 -39.13 37.49 5.29
C VAL A 40 -37.90 37.83 6.14
N LEU A 41 -38.09 38.58 7.24
CA LEU A 41 -37.02 38.87 8.19
C LEU A 41 -36.57 37.61 8.95
N ILE A 42 -37.52 36.79 9.40
CA ILE A 42 -37.23 35.50 10.04
C ILE A 42 -36.50 34.57 9.06
N ASP A 43 -36.90 34.54 7.79
CA ASP A 43 -36.24 33.74 6.76
C ASP A 43 -34.80 34.21 6.52
N THR A 44 -34.57 35.52 6.50
CA THR A 44 -33.23 36.09 6.36
C THR A 44 -32.35 35.76 7.57
N LEU A 45 -32.90 35.84 8.79
CA LEU A 45 -32.21 35.47 10.02
C LEU A 45 -31.91 33.96 10.06
N ALA A 46 -32.90 33.13 9.74
CA ALA A 46 -32.74 31.67 9.66
C ALA A 46 -31.68 31.28 8.64
N TYR A 47 -31.64 31.96 7.48
CA TYR A 47 -30.62 31.73 6.46
C TYR A 47 -29.22 32.14 6.93
N ASN A 48 -29.08 33.30 7.59
CA ASN A 48 -27.82 33.73 8.18
C ASN A 48 -27.34 32.76 9.28
N THR A 49 -28.25 32.34 10.16
CA THR A 49 -27.97 31.36 11.21
C THR A 49 -27.59 30.01 10.62
N TYR A 50 -28.26 29.55 9.57
CA TYR A 50 -27.93 28.32 8.86
C TYR A 50 -26.50 28.35 8.30
N ILE A 51 -26.14 29.42 7.58
CA ILE A 51 -24.78 29.58 7.04
C ILE A 51 -23.74 29.61 8.16
N ASN A 52 -23.99 30.38 9.22
CA ASN A 52 -23.07 30.48 10.35
C ASN A 52 -22.94 29.14 11.11
N ALA A 53 -24.03 28.41 11.31
CA ALA A 53 -24.04 27.11 11.96
C ALA A 53 -23.29 26.07 11.11
N PHE A 54 -23.51 26.06 9.80
CA PHE A 54 -22.78 25.21 8.86
C PHE A 54 -21.27 25.51 8.87
N ASN A 55 -20.89 26.78 8.76
CA ASN A 55 -19.48 27.18 8.80
C ASN A 55 -18.84 26.86 10.16
N ALA A 56 -19.53 27.10 11.27
CA ALA A 56 -19.05 26.74 12.61
C ALA A 56 -18.86 25.23 12.75
N ASN A 57 -19.80 24.42 12.25
CA ASN A 57 -19.69 22.96 12.25
C ASN A 57 -18.47 22.49 11.45
N LEU A 58 -18.26 23.07 10.27
CA LEU A 58 -17.10 22.77 9.43
C LEU A 58 -15.80 23.15 10.16
N VAL A 59 -15.70 24.36 10.72
CA VAL A 59 -14.51 24.80 11.46
C VAL A 59 -14.21 23.90 12.66
N VAL A 60 -15.23 23.52 13.44
CA VAL A 60 -15.05 22.63 14.60
C VAL A 60 -14.60 21.24 14.15
N ASN A 61 -15.21 20.66 13.12
CA ASN A 61 -14.80 19.36 12.62
C ASN A 61 -13.39 19.38 12.02
N GLU A 62 -12.99 20.47 11.37
CA GLU A 62 -11.65 20.65 10.81
C GLU A 62 -10.57 20.96 11.88
N SER A 63 -10.97 21.29 13.11
CA SER A 63 -10.03 21.59 14.21
C SER A 63 -9.49 20.33 14.91
N TYR A 64 -10.13 19.18 14.73
CA TYR A 64 -9.71 17.91 15.34
C TYR A 64 -9.23 16.92 14.27
N LEU A 65 -8.13 16.24 14.55
CA LEU A 65 -7.46 15.35 13.58
C LEU A 65 -8.39 14.23 13.07
N ASP A 66 -9.21 13.66 13.94
CA ASP A 66 -10.07 12.52 13.60
C ASP A 66 -11.24 12.94 12.68
N SER A 67 -11.84 14.12 12.91
CA SER A 67 -12.98 14.64 12.14
C SER A 67 -12.60 15.47 10.92
N ALA A 68 -11.37 16.00 10.85
CA ALA A 68 -10.93 16.84 9.74
C ALA A 68 -10.98 16.08 8.41
N THR A 69 -11.60 16.67 7.39
CA THR A 69 -11.76 16.06 6.06
C THR A 69 -10.83 16.69 5.04
N VAL A 70 -10.45 17.96 5.23
CA VAL A 70 -9.54 18.66 4.33
C VAL A 70 -8.09 18.26 4.62
N ARG A 71 -7.37 17.83 3.58
CA ARG A 71 -5.97 17.39 3.69
C ARG A 71 -5.08 18.40 4.40
N GLU A 72 -5.13 19.66 3.98
CA GLU A 72 -4.31 20.74 4.54
C GLU A 72 -4.46 20.84 6.08
N ASN A 73 -5.70 20.74 6.58
CA ASN A 73 -5.96 20.81 8.01
C ASN A 73 -5.43 19.57 8.74
N VAL A 74 -5.64 18.36 8.18
CA VAL A 74 -5.10 17.11 8.72
C VAL A 74 -3.58 17.17 8.81
N VAL A 75 -2.90 17.61 7.76
CA VAL A 75 -1.44 17.77 7.69
C VAL A 75 -0.96 18.81 8.72
N SER A 76 -1.63 19.96 8.82
CA SER A 76 -1.27 21.02 9.78
C SER A 76 -1.43 20.55 11.24
N LEU A 77 -2.49 19.79 11.54
CA LEU A 77 -2.70 19.18 12.86
C LEU A 77 -1.68 18.06 13.15
N ALA A 78 -1.38 17.21 12.17
CA ALA A 78 -0.35 16.18 12.28
C ALA A 78 1.03 16.79 12.53
N ARG A 79 1.33 17.92 11.89
CA ARG A 79 2.56 18.69 12.12
C ARG A 79 2.67 19.19 13.56
N ASN A 80 1.57 19.62 14.19
CA ASN A 80 1.61 20.08 15.59
C ASN A 80 2.06 18.97 16.56
N ILE A 81 1.83 17.71 16.21
CA ILE A 81 2.29 16.54 16.97
C ILE A 81 3.59 15.93 16.43
N GLY A 82 4.30 16.66 15.55
CA GLY A 82 5.63 16.26 15.04
C GLY A 82 5.60 15.23 13.92
N TYR A 83 4.43 14.91 13.36
CA TYR A 83 4.31 14.00 12.22
C TYR A 83 4.34 14.79 10.91
N VAL A 84 5.29 14.47 10.03
CA VAL A 84 5.35 15.03 8.67
C VAL A 84 4.90 13.95 7.69
N PRO A 85 3.72 14.12 7.05
CA PRO A 85 3.23 13.17 6.07
C PRO A 85 4.19 12.97 4.90
N ARG A 86 4.17 11.76 4.35
CA ARG A 86 5.04 11.45 3.21
C ARG A 86 4.56 12.16 1.94
N SER A 87 5.52 12.76 1.25
CA SER A 87 5.35 13.33 -0.08
C SER A 87 5.09 12.24 -1.15
N LYS A 88 4.74 12.67 -2.36
CA LYS A 88 4.72 11.79 -3.52
C LYS A 88 6.14 11.29 -3.80
N THR A 89 6.33 9.97 -3.94
CA THR A 89 7.67 9.39 -4.16
C THR A 89 7.87 9.00 -5.61
N ALA A 90 9.05 9.33 -6.16
CA ALA A 90 9.39 9.02 -7.54
C ALA A 90 9.69 7.54 -7.76
N ALA A 91 9.31 7.00 -8.91
CA ALA A 91 9.73 5.67 -9.32
C ALA A 91 11.25 5.63 -9.53
N THR A 92 11.93 4.70 -8.86
CA THR A 92 13.38 4.57 -8.90
C THR A 92 13.80 3.40 -9.77
N ALA A 93 14.73 3.65 -10.68
CA ALA A 93 15.37 2.62 -11.50
C ALA A 93 16.88 2.69 -11.31
N THR A 94 17.54 1.55 -11.49
CA THR A 94 19.01 1.49 -11.44
C THR A 94 19.52 1.12 -12.82
N ILE A 95 20.31 2.01 -13.40
CA ILE A 95 20.86 1.86 -14.74
C ILE A 95 22.39 1.80 -14.70
N ARG A 96 22.97 1.10 -15.65
CA ARG A 96 24.40 1.15 -15.94
C ARG A 96 24.58 1.79 -17.30
N LEU A 97 25.42 2.82 -17.34
CA LEU A 97 25.79 3.47 -18.60
C LEU A 97 26.94 2.68 -19.23
N GLY A 98 26.85 2.48 -20.54
CA GLY A 98 27.97 1.98 -21.34
C GLY A 98 29.13 2.96 -21.39
N ASP A 99 30.25 2.48 -21.90
CA ASP A 99 31.48 3.27 -22.06
C ASP A 99 31.22 4.47 -22.98
N ILE A 100 31.56 5.67 -22.50
CA ILE A 100 31.31 6.91 -23.23
C ILE A 100 32.58 7.34 -23.94
N ASN A 101 32.55 7.34 -25.26
CA ASN A 101 33.65 7.84 -26.08
C ASN A 101 33.84 9.34 -25.83
N VAL A 102 35.00 9.75 -25.32
CA VAL A 102 35.35 11.16 -25.09
C VAL A 102 36.26 11.76 -26.17
N GLY A 103 36.47 11.02 -27.27
CA GLY A 103 37.25 11.44 -28.43
C GLY A 103 38.68 10.89 -28.44
N THR A 104 39.52 11.49 -29.28
CA THR A 104 40.94 11.11 -29.42
C THR A 104 41.76 11.50 -28.19
N THR A 105 42.63 10.60 -27.76
CA THR A 105 43.49 10.80 -26.60
C THR A 105 44.56 11.86 -26.92
N ASN A 106 44.44 13.03 -26.28
CA ASN A 106 45.41 14.13 -26.30
C ASN A 106 45.58 14.75 -24.91
N ASP A 107 46.50 15.71 -24.74
CA ASP A 107 46.74 16.40 -23.45
C ASP A 107 45.53 17.20 -22.92
N SER A 108 44.52 17.44 -23.78
CA SER A 108 43.24 18.08 -23.42
C SER A 108 42.12 17.06 -23.14
N THR A 109 42.44 15.76 -23.02
CA THR A 109 41.46 14.73 -22.66
C THR A 109 41.03 14.89 -21.22
N THR A 110 39.72 14.92 -21.01
CA THR A 110 39.15 15.08 -19.68
C THR A 110 39.54 13.91 -18.77
N LYS A 111 40.04 14.19 -17.56
CA LYS A 111 40.44 13.15 -16.59
C LYS A 111 39.24 12.41 -16.00
N PHE A 112 38.11 13.11 -15.90
CA PHE A 112 36.83 12.58 -15.43
C PHE A 112 35.70 13.21 -16.23
N LEU A 113 34.63 12.46 -16.45
CA LEU A 113 33.40 12.95 -17.06
C LEU A 113 32.32 13.04 -15.98
N LYS A 114 31.60 14.16 -15.91
CA LYS A 114 30.50 14.36 -14.96
C LYS A 114 29.17 14.31 -15.69
N LEU A 115 28.28 13.39 -15.32
CA LEU A 115 26.88 13.44 -15.69
C LEU A 115 26.21 14.52 -14.86
N ARG A 116 25.57 15.50 -15.52
CA ARG A 116 24.91 16.61 -14.83
C ARG A 116 23.61 16.16 -14.17
N ALA A 117 23.31 16.75 -13.02
CA ALA A 117 21.99 16.74 -12.42
C ALA A 117 20.96 17.28 -13.41
N GLY A 118 19.81 16.61 -13.47
CA GLY A 118 18.80 16.85 -14.50
C GLY A 118 18.32 15.58 -15.16
N LEU A 119 17.71 15.72 -16.34
CA LEU A 119 17.24 14.62 -17.17
C LEU A 119 18.43 13.73 -17.57
N VAL A 120 18.29 12.41 -17.42
CA VAL A 120 19.31 11.41 -17.79
C VAL A 120 18.78 10.45 -18.84
N CYS A 121 17.56 9.94 -18.68
CA CYS A 121 16.98 8.99 -19.61
C CYS A 121 15.46 9.11 -19.70
N VAL A 122 14.91 8.50 -20.74
CA VAL A 122 13.47 8.32 -20.92
C VAL A 122 13.19 6.82 -20.89
N GLY A 123 12.36 6.40 -19.94
CA GLY A 123 11.90 5.02 -19.80
C GLY A 123 10.59 4.80 -20.54
N ASN A 124 10.40 3.63 -21.14
CA ASN A 124 9.11 3.21 -21.71
C ASN A 124 8.40 2.23 -20.77
N SER A 125 7.11 2.46 -20.51
CA SER A 125 6.20 1.53 -19.83
C SER A 125 4.84 1.58 -20.53
N GLU A 126 4.27 0.42 -20.89
CA GLU A 126 2.92 0.29 -21.48
C GLU A 126 2.57 1.31 -22.59
N ASN A 127 3.48 1.52 -23.56
CA ASN A 127 3.35 2.51 -24.66
C ASN A 127 3.37 3.99 -24.25
N THR A 128 3.66 4.30 -22.99
CA THR A 128 3.90 5.66 -22.48
C THR A 128 5.38 5.86 -22.15
N THR A 129 5.86 7.11 -22.27
CA THR A 129 7.25 7.46 -22.00
C THR A 129 7.37 8.35 -20.77
N TYR A 130 8.17 7.93 -19.81
CA TYR A 130 8.43 8.66 -18.57
C TYR A 130 9.86 9.20 -18.56
N ARG A 131 10.04 10.39 -17.98
CA ARG A 131 11.35 11.04 -17.87
C ARG A 131 12.00 10.65 -16.57
N PHE A 132 13.29 10.34 -16.60
CA PHE A 132 14.08 9.98 -15.43
C PHE A 132 15.24 10.95 -15.27
N SER A 133 15.34 11.51 -14.08
CA SER A 133 16.29 12.54 -13.68
C SER A 133 17.13 12.11 -12.48
N ILE A 134 18.28 12.76 -12.29
CA ILE A 134 19.13 12.61 -11.10
C ILE A 134 19.22 13.93 -10.33
N PRO A 135 19.18 13.90 -8.98
CA PRO A 135 19.26 15.12 -8.16
C PRO A 135 20.70 15.67 -8.04
N ASP A 136 21.70 14.77 -8.09
CA ASP A 136 23.11 15.07 -7.85
C ASP A 136 23.96 14.69 -9.09
N ASP A 137 25.04 15.44 -9.32
CA ASP A 137 25.97 15.15 -10.42
C ASP A 137 26.73 13.84 -10.14
N VAL A 138 26.86 12.97 -11.14
CA VAL A 138 27.59 11.70 -11.01
C VAL A 138 28.90 11.75 -11.79
N THR A 139 30.02 11.49 -11.12
CA THR A 139 31.35 11.50 -11.74
C THR A 139 31.76 10.09 -12.20
N SER A 140 32.36 9.98 -13.39
CA SER A 140 32.90 8.72 -13.93
C SER A 140 33.99 8.16 -13.02
N THR A 141 34.05 6.83 -12.88
CA THR A 141 35.04 6.15 -12.03
C THR A 141 36.44 6.26 -12.63
N ARG A 142 36.57 6.10 -13.95
CA ARG A 142 37.85 6.13 -14.66
C ARG A 142 37.65 6.46 -16.14
N VAL A 143 38.69 7.01 -16.77
CA VAL A 143 38.83 7.09 -18.23
C VAL A 143 39.89 6.09 -18.68
N ARG A 144 39.57 5.23 -19.65
CA ARG A 144 40.45 4.22 -20.23
C ARG A 144 40.74 4.55 -21.68
N ASP A 145 42.01 4.49 -22.05
CA ASP A 145 42.44 4.64 -23.44
C ASP A 145 42.51 3.28 -24.13
N ILE A 146 41.83 3.15 -25.26
CA ILE A 146 41.87 1.98 -26.12
C ILE A 146 42.17 2.47 -27.54
N GLY A 147 43.36 2.13 -28.07
CA GLY A 147 43.70 2.40 -29.47
C GLY A 147 43.80 3.87 -29.88
N GLY A 148 44.08 4.79 -28.95
CA GLY A 148 44.15 6.24 -29.23
C GLY A 148 42.82 7.00 -29.11
N THR A 149 41.77 6.31 -28.68
CA THR A 149 40.49 6.89 -28.26
C THR A 149 40.25 6.62 -26.78
N SER A 150 39.77 7.62 -26.06
CA SER A 150 39.52 7.58 -24.62
C SER A 150 38.05 7.30 -24.34
N PHE A 151 37.77 6.41 -23.38
CA PHE A 151 36.42 6.03 -22.96
C PHE A 151 36.23 6.28 -21.46
N ALA A 152 35.20 7.05 -21.08
CA ALA A 152 34.81 7.25 -19.69
C ALA A 152 33.87 6.13 -19.24
N GLN A 153 34.22 5.43 -18.15
CA GLN A 153 33.48 4.31 -17.60
C GLN A 153 32.74 4.70 -16.30
N PHE A 154 31.49 4.26 -16.21
CA PHE A 154 30.65 4.37 -15.01
C PHE A 154 30.45 2.98 -14.42
N ASP A 155 31.40 2.54 -13.59
CA ASP A 155 31.38 1.19 -13.03
C ASP A 155 30.32 0.97 -11.96
N ASN A 156 29.89 2.06 -11.31
CA ASN A 156 28.86 1.99 -10.29
C ASN A 156 27.48 2.17 -10.93
N PRO A 157 26.50 1.33 -10.56
CA PRO A 157 25.12 1.53 -10.98
C PRO A 157 24.61 2.91 -10.52
N ILE A 158 23.92 3.61 -11.42
CA ILE A 158 23.36 4.94 -11.17
C ILE A 158 21.86 4.79 -10.89
N THR A 159 21.43 5.30 -9.74
CA THR A 159 20.01 5.39 -9.40
C THR A 159 19.40 6.63 -10.04
N VAL A 160 18.36 6.42 -10.85
CA VAL A 160 17.59 7.48 -11.50
C VAL A 160 16.18 7.52 -10.93
N HIS A 161 15.62 8.72 -10.85
CA HIS A 161 14.29 8.98 -10.28
C HIS A 161 13.36 9.50 -11.38
N GLU A 162 12.15 8.97 -11.44
CA GLU A 162 11.14 9.45 -12.36
C GLU A 162 10.76 10.90 -12.04
N GLY A 163 10.55 11.69 -13.08
CA GLY A 163 10.08 13.07 -12.98
C GLY A 163 11.00 14.11 -13.60
N THR A 164 10.57 15.37 -13.48
CA THR A 164 11.26 16.53 -14.02
C THR A 164 12.08 17.21 -12.93
N PHE A 165 13.37 17.39 -13.19
CA PHE A 165 14.26 18.16 -12.31
C PHE A 165 13.98 19.66 -12.41
N LEU A 166 13.75 20.29 -11.26
CA LEU A 166 13.55 21.73 -11.12
C LEU A 166 14.49 22.29 -10.05
N SER A 167 14.80 23.57 -10.18
CA SER A 167 15.65 24.29 -9.24
C SER A 167 15.00 25.64 -8.93
N ARG A 168 14.92 25.97 -7.64
CA ARG A 168 14.37 27.23 -7.14
C ARG A 168 15.40 27.94 -6.29
N THR A 169 15.59 29.23 -6.55
CA THR A 169 16.54 30.06 -5.80
C THR A 169 15.80 31.09 -4.95
N TYR A 170 16.25 31.26 -3.72
CA TYR A 170 15.75 32.28 -2.79
C TYR A 170 16.93 33.13 -2.33
N ARG A 171 16.69 34.43 -2.16
CA ARG A 171 17.65 35.35 -1.56
C ARG A 171 17.21 35.66 -0.13
N VAL A 172 18.08 35.37 0.82
CA VAL A 172 17.80 35.57 2.25
C VAL A 172 17.89 37.05 2.59
N ASP A 173 16.84 37.58 3.20
CA ASP A 173 16.80 38.91 3.81
C ASP A 173 16.39 38.77 5.27
N THR A 174 17.33 39.04 6.19
CA THR A 174 17.09 38.92 7.63
C THR A 174 16.27 40.07 8.22
N SER A 175 15.97 41.12 7.45
CA SER A 175 15.16 42.26 7.91
C SER A 175 13.66 41.94 8.00
N LYS A 176 13.22 40.89 7.30
CA LYS A 176 11.82 40.44 7.27
C LYS A 176 11.74 38.97 7.67
N LYS A 177 10.61 38.57 8.27
CA LYS A 177 10.31 37.15 8.46
C LYS A 177 9.90 36.57 7.11
N GLN A 178 10.83 35.90 6.45
CA GLN A 178 10.62 35.27 5.15
C GLN A 178 10.27 33.80 5.28
N ARG A 179 9.44 33.31 4.35
CA ARG A 179 9.07 31.91 4.20
C ARG A 179 9.63 31.39 2.89
N TYR A 180 10.21 30.20 2.89
CA TYR A 180 10.85 29.59 1.72
C TYR A 180 9.98 28.45 1.20
N ILE A 181 8.97 28.77 0.39
CA ILE A 181 7.96 27.82 -0.10
C ILE A 181 8.28 27.44 -1.54
N ILE A 182 8.37 26.15 -1.81
CA ILE A 182 8.48 25.60 -3.16
C ILE A 182 7.08 25.52 -3.77
N ASP A 183 6.86 26.27 -4.86
CA ASP A 183 5.54 26.45 -5.46
C ASP A 183 5.03 25.25 -6.28
N SER A 184 5.90 24.28 -6.57
CA SER A 184 5.57 23.11 -7.38
C SER A 184 4.88 22.04 -6.53
N PRO A 185 3.65 21.59 -6.86
CA PRO A 185 3.05 20.42 -6.22
C PRO A 185 3.74 19.13 -6.68
N GLY A 186 3.54 18.02 -5.94
CA GLY A 186 4.06 16.70 -6.35
C GLY A 186 5.59 16.54 -6.25
N ILE A 187 6.23 17.25 -5.32
CA ILE A 187 7.66 17.13 -5.07
C ILE A 187 7.96 15.83 -4.34
N ASP A 188 9.01 15.12 -4.75
CA ASP A 188 9.60 14.04 -3.94
C ASP A 188 10.58 14.62 -2.92
N SER A 189 10.17 14.63 -1.65
CA SER A 189 10.95 15.15 -0.52
C SER A 189 12.27 14.40 -0.30
N SER A 190 12.40 13.14 -0.74
CA SER A 190 13.64 12.36 -0.62
C SER A 190 14.73 12.82 -1.60
N THR A 191 14.31 13.39 -2.74
CA THR A 191 15.20 13.93 -3.78
C THR A 191 15.59 15.39 -3.52
N LEU A 192 14.99 16.03 -2.54
CA LEU A 192 15.25 17.43 -2.19
C LEU A 192 16.71 17.59 -1.75
N ARG A 193 17.43 18.49 -2.42
CA ARG A 193 18.80 18.90 -2.10
C ARG A 193 18.82 20.40 -1.96
N VAL A 194 19.27 20.89 -0.81
CA VAL A 194 19.28 22.31 -0.49
C VAL A 194 20.73 22.75 -0.34
N PHE A 195 21.12 23.70 -1.19
CA PHE A 195 22.44 24.30 -1.14
C PHE A 195 22.34 25.75 -0.70
N VAL A 196 23.23 26.17 0.20
CA VAL A 196 23.29 27.56 0.66
C VAL A 196 24.67 28.11 0.32
N SER A 197 24.69 29.14 -0.52
CA SER A 197 25.91 29.90 -0.84
C SER A 197 25.93 31.23 -0.10
N SER A 198 27.08 31.57 0.48
CA SER A 198 27.33 32.93 0.99
C SER A 198 27.79 33.84 -0.15
N ILE A 199 27.80 35.15 0.09
CA ILE A 199 28.14 36.17 -0.93
C ILE A 199 29.55 35.97 -1.51
N ALA A 200 30.47 35.41 -0.73
CA ALA A 200 31.84 35.15 -1.13
C ALA A 200 32.05 33.81 -1.85
N ASP A 201 31.06 32.91 -1.84
CA ASP A 201 31.19 31.59 -2.45
C ASP A 201 30.91 31.65 -3.96
N THR A 202 31.87 31.20 -4.76
CA THR A 202 31.68 30.97 -6.19
C THR A 202 31.15 29.56 -6.42
N GLY A 203 29.84 29.38 -6.56
CA GLY A 203 29.22 28.10 -6.90
C GLY A 203 27.87 27.83 -6.24
N LEU A 204 27.50 26.55 -6.14
CA LEU A 204 26.25 26.10 -5.51
C LEU A 204 26.24 26.29 -3.99
N GLY A 205 27.41 26.41 -3.35
CA GLY A 205 27.54 26.56 -1.91
C GLY A 205 27.58 25.21 -1.17
N ARG A 206 27.24 25.25 0.13
CA ARG A 206 27.29 24.08 1.02
C ARG A 206 25.99 23.29 0.98
N ASN A 207 26.07 21.96 0.99
CA ASN A 207 24.90 21.09 1.00
C ASN A 207 24.38 20.91 2.43
N TYR A 208 23.11 21.26 2.66
CA TYR A 208 22.46 21.07 3.95
C TYR A 208 21.75 19.71 3.97
N ARG A 209 21.77 19.04 5.12
CA ARG A 209 21.13 17.73 5.28
C ARG A 209 19.71 17.88 5.83
N MET A 210 18.76 17.17 5.21
CA MET A 210 17.40 17.03 5.76
C MET A 210 17.44 16.23 7.06
N ILE A 211 16.73 16.68 8.08
CA ILE A 211 16.60 15.97 9.36
C ILE A 211 15.14 15.83 9.77
N ASP A 212 14.84 14.75 10.49
CA ASP A 212 13.52 14.51 11.09
C ASP A 212 13.53 14.71 12.61
N ASN A 213 14.71 14.73 13.24
CA ASN A 213 14.87 14.87 14.68
C ASN A 213 16.04 15.80 15.02
N ILE A 214 15.91 16.51 16.13
CA ILE A 214 16.85 17.50 16.66
C ILE A 214 17.90 16.85 17.60
N LEU A 215 17.78 15.55 17.89
CA LEU A 215 18.78 14.82 18.67
C LEU A 215 20.14 14.77 17.95
N ASN A 216 21.21 15.03 18.69
CA ASN A 216 22.61 15.09 18.21
C ASN A 216 22.89 16.21 17.19
N ILE A 217 22.33 17.40 17.42
CA ILE A 217 22.53 18.57 16.56
C ILE A 217 23.16 19.72 17.33
N ASP A 218 24.26 20.23 16.80
CA ASP A 218 24.95 21.39 17.32
C ASP A 218 24.59 22.66 16.54
N LYS A 219 24.96 23.82 17.08
CA LYS A 219 24.81 25.14 16.45
C LYS A 219 25.44 25.25 15.05
N ASN A 220 26.49 24.48 14.77
CA ASN A 220 27.21 24.52 13.50
C ASN A 220 26.68 23.52 12.47
N SER A 221 25.73 22.66 12.84
CA SER A 221 25.19 21.63 11.96
C SER A 221 24.44 22.25 10.77
N GLU A 222 24.81 21.83 9.56
CA GLU A 222 24.22 22.30 8.30
C GLU A 222 22.96 21.48 7.98
N ILE A 223 21.84 21.86 8.61
CA ILE A 223 20.58 21.11 8.60
C ILE A 223 19.41 21.94 8.10
N PHE A 224 18.43 21.27 7.50
CA PHE A 224 17.14 21.86 7.16
C PHE A 224 16.00 20.89 7.49
N LEU A 225 14.82 21.44 7.71
CA LEU A 225 13.57 20.70 7.85
C LEU A 225 12.67 21.05 6.65
N ALA A 226 11.95 20.07 6.11
CA ALA A 226 10.93 20.29 5.09
C ALA A 226 9.56 19.99 5.69
N GLN A 227 8.59 20.86 5.42
CA GLN A 227 7.22 20.72 5.91
C GLN A 227 6.22 20.94 4.78
N GLU A 228 5.18 20.11 4.74
CA GLU A 228 4.06 20.29 3.82
C GLU A 228 3.20 21.49 4.28
N VAL A 229 2.80 22.32 3.32
CA VAL A 229 1.93 23.49 3.46
C VAL A 229 0.70 23.30 2.55
N GLN A 230 -0.04 24.36 2.27
CA GLN A 230 -1.20 24.36 1.38
C GLN A 230 -0.85 23.85 -0.03
N ASP A 231 -1.78 23.13 -0.64
CA ASP A 231 -1.69 22.57 -2.00
C ASP A 231 -0.49 21.63 -2.24
N GLU A 232 -0.11 20.81 -1.24
CA GLU A 232 1.01 19.85 -1.35
C GLU A 232 2.38 20.52 -1.62
N LYS A 233 2.47 21.83 -1.35
CA LYS A 233 3.72 22.59 -1.44
C LYS A 233 4.58 22.34 -0.21
N TYR A 234 5.90 22.48 -0.37
CA TYR A 234 6.85 22.29 0.73
C TYR A 234 7.52 23.59 1.15
N GLU A 235 7.54 23.86 2.45
CA GLU A 235 8.31 24.93 3.07
C GLU A 235 9.61 24.38 3.66
N ILE A 236 10.72 25.05 3.35
CA ILE A 236 12.03 24.73 3.90
C ILE A 236 12.31 25.64 5.09
N LEU A 237 12.58 25.03 6.25
CA LEU A 237 12.99 25.72 7.46
C LEU A 237 14.46 25.41 7.77
N PHE A 238 15.18 26.44 8.21
CA PHE A 238 16.59 26.35 8.58
C PHE A 238 16.76 26.54 10.09
N GLY A 239 17.94 26.19 10.59
CA GLY A 239 18.31 26.35 11.99
C GLY A 239 18.24 27.81 12.48
N ASP A 240 18.04 27.97 13.78
CA ASP A 240 17.92 29.27 14.45
C ASP A 240 19.24 29.77 15.06
N GLY A 241 20.30 28.94 15.01
CA GLY A 241 21.60 29.22 15.62
C GLY A 241 21.78 28.63 17.03
N PHE A 242 20.78 27.94 17.57
CA PHE A 242 20.92 27.02 18.70
C PHE A 242 20.91 25.58 18.18
N PHE A 243 19.88 25.25 17.40
CA PHE A 243 19.75 23.98 16.72
C PHE A 243 19.97 24.19 15.22
N GLY A 244 21.17 23.85 14.77
CA GLY A 244 21.60 24.07 13.40
C GLY A 244 22.00 25.50 13.08
N ARG A 245 22.71 25.65 11.97
CA ARG A 245 23.28 26.92 11.54
C ARG A 245 22.20 27.88 11.06
N LYS A 246 22.23 29.10 11.60
CA LYS A 246 21.40 30.22 11.14
C LYS A 246 21.89 30.76 9.79
N LEU A 247 20.95 31.09 8.92
CA LEU A 247 21.24 31.71 7.62
C LEU A 247 21.83 33.11 7.77
N GLU A 248 22.82 33.42 6.93
CA GLU A 248 23.45 34.74 6.85
C GLU A 248 22.65 35.66 5.91
N ASN A 249 22.65 36.96 6.19
CA ASN A 249 21.96 37.93 5.34
C ASN A 249 22.56 37.94 3.92
N ALA A 250 21.69 38.04 2.91
CA ALA A 250 22.04 38.00 1.49
C ALA A 250 22.73 36.70 1.00
N SER A 251 22.66 35.61 1.78
CA SER A 251 22.93 34.28 1.27
C SER A 251 21.89 33.87 0.21
N VAL A 252 22.28 32.99 -0.71
CA VAL A 252 21.40 32.44 -1.75
C VAL A 252 21.14 30.97 -1.45
N ILE A 253 19.87 30.63 -1.29
CA ILE A 253 19.41 29.26 -1.12
C ILE A 253 19.05 28.73 -2.50
N THR A 254 19.61 27.59 -2.89
CA THR A 254 19.25 26.86 -4.11
C THR A 254 18.66 25.51 -3.71
N ALA A 255 17.35 25.35 -3.89
CA ALA A 255 16.65 24.10 -3.67
C ALA A 255 16.49 23.37 -5.01
N ARG A 256 17.09 22.19 -5.13
CA ARG A 256 16.94 21.27 -6.27
C ARG A 256 16.02 20.13 -5.86
N TYR A 257 15.06 19.81 -6.71
CA TYR A 257 14.07 18.79 -6.43
C TYR A 257 13.51 18.19 -7.73
N ILE A 258 12.88 17.03 -7.60
CA ILE A 258 12.22 16.34 -8.71
C ILE A 258 10.71 16.37 -8.47
N VAL A 259 9.96 16.77 -9.50
CA VAL A 259 8.50 16.66 -9.53
C VAL A 259 8.15 15.40 -10.30
N THR A 260 7.43 14.50 -9.66
CA THR A 260 7.12 13.14 -10.14
C THR A 260 5.62 12.94 -10.31
N ASP A 261 5.23 12.04 -11.20
CA ASP A 261 3.84 11.62 -11.37
C ASP A 261 3.45 10.47 -10.43
N GLY A 262 4.40 9.92 -9.65
CA GLY A 262 4.12 8.96 -8.59
C GLY A 262 4.08 7.51 -9.09
N GLU A 263 2.96 6.81 -8.88
CA GLU A 263 2.84 5.38 -9.18
C GLU A 263 2.92 5.04 -10.68
N THR A 264 2.51 5.97 -11.55
CA THR A 264 2.47 5.78 -13.02
C THR A 264 3.85 5.50 -13.63
N GLY A 265 4.93 5.98 -12.98
CA GLY A 265 6.30 5.76 -13.42
C GLY A 265 6.84 4.33 -13.18
N ASN A 266 6.07 3.46 -12.51
CA ASN A 266 6.48 2.09 -12.23
C ASN A 266 6.46 1.20 -13.50
N GLY A 267 7.34 0.20 -13.54
CA GLY A 267 7.38 -0.80 -14.61
C GLY A 267 8.28 -0.46 -15.80
N ALA A 268 8.83 0.75 -15.88
CA ALA A 268 9.74 1.11 -16.97
C ALA A 268 11.02 0.27 -16.95
N SER A 269 11.26 -0.47 -18.05
CA SER A 269 12.40 -1.39 -18.19
C SER A 269 13.38 -1.00 -19.29
N ASN A 270 12.91 -0.28 -20.31
CA ASN A 270 13.72 0.12 -21.45
C ASN A 270 14.03 1.61 -21.35
N PHE A 271 15.31 1.95 -21.18
CA PHE A 271 15.77 3.33 -21.05
C PHE A 271 16.55 3.78 -22.27
N SER A 272 16.20 4.97 -22.78
CA SER A 272 16.96 5.69 -23.79
C SER A 272 17.67 6.88 -23.13
N PHE A 273 18.98 7.03 -23.36
CA PHE A 273 19.76 8.12 -22.79
C PHE A 273 19.40 9.48 -23.43
N GLN A 274 19.13 10.49 -22.61
CA GLN A 274 18.89 11.87 -23.01
C GLN A 274 19.63 12.88 -22.11
N GLY A 275 20.61 12.41 -21.34
CA GLY A 275 21.37 13.24 -20.41
C GLY A 275 22.45 14.08 -21.06
N SER A 276 23.03 14.97 -20.27
CA SER A 276 24.16 15.81 -20.68
C SER A 276 25.35 15.61 -19.77
N PHE A 277 26.54 15.62 -20.37
CA PHE A 277 27.80 15.49 -19.63
C PHE A 277 28.54 16.83 -19.56
N THR A 278 29.44 16.93 -18.60
CA THR A 278 30.39 18.03 -18.45
C THR A 278 31.79 17.46 -18.30
N LYS A 279 32.77 18.08 -18.98
CA LYS A 279 34.19 17.73 -18.82
C LYS A 279 34.76 18.28 -17.51
N SER A 280 36.00 17.93 -17.19
CA SER A 280 36.75 18.47 -16.05
C SER A 280 36.79 19.99 -16.02
N ASP A 281 36.72 20.62 -17.19
CA ASP A 281 36.89 22.06 -17.38
C ASP A 281 35.55 22.82 -17.33
N GLY A 282 34.45 22.15 -17.00
CA GLY A 282 33.12 22.76 -16.91
C GLY A 282 32.40 22.94 -18.25
N THR A 283 33.01 22.53 -19.37
CA THR A 283 32.40 22.60 -20.70
C THR A 283 31.43 21.46 -20.95
N LEU A 284 30.32 21.74 -21.65
CA LEU A 284 29.32 20.75 -22.00
C LEU A 284 29.89 19.73 -22.98
N PHE A 285 29.65 18.44 -22.72
CA PHE A 285 30.02 17.34 -23.58
C PHE A 285 28.77 16.62 -24.06
N THR A 286 28.61 16.54 -25.38
CA THR A 286 27.55 15.75 -26.02
C THR A 286 28.23 14.56 -26.71
N PRO A 287 27.90 13.31 -26.35
CA PRO A 287 28.46 12.13 -26.99
C PRO A 287 28.14 12.12 -28.49
N SER A 288 29.10 11.72 -29.32
CA SER A 288 28.87 11.51 -30.77
C SER A 288 28.18 10.18 -31.08
N ASP A 289 28.31 9.21 -30.18
CA ASP A 289 27.76 7.85 -30.32
C ASP A 289 26.50 7.68 -29.44
N THR A 290 25.64 6.74 -29.82
CA THR A 290 24.49 6.35 -28.99
C THR A 290 24.97 5.70 -27.69
N VAL A 291 24.67 6.32 -26.55
CA VAL A 291 25.00 5.79 -25.23
C VAL A 291 24.08 4.61 -24.91
N ASN A 292 24.65 3.42 -24.82
CA ASN A 292 23.92 2.23 -24.41
C ASN A 292 23.60 2.31 -22.92
N VAL A 293 22.33 2.11 -22.56
CA VAL A 293 21.86 2.06 -21.17
C VAL A 293 21.38 0.64 -20.89
N THR A 294 21.96 -0.02 -19.90
CA THR A 294 21.50 -1.33 -19.45
C THR A 294 20.78 -1.20 -18.11
N THR A 295 19.60 -1.79 -18.03
CA THR A 295 18.77 -1.78 -16.82
C THR A 295 19.26 -2.85 -15.86
N VAL A 296 19.63 -2.45 -14.65
CA VAL A 296 19.97 -3.37 -13.55
C VAL A 296 18.70 -3.71 -12.78
N THR A 297 17.89 -2.70 -12.46
CA THR A 297 16.57 -2.87 -11.83
C THR A 297 15.56 -1.97 -12.52
N ASN A 298 14.40 -2.54 -12.87
CA ASN A 298 13.30 -1.78 -13.48
C ASN A 298 12.79 -0.69 -12.52
N ALA A 299 12.14 0.34 -13.09
CA ALA A 299 11.53 1.41 -12.31
C ALA A 299 10.47 0.84 -11.36
N SER A 300 10.60 1.14 -10.07
CA SER A 300 9.67 0.71 -9.04
C SER A 300 9.62 1.73 -7.90
N ASN A 301 8.62 1.64 -7.03
CA ASN A 301 8.49 2.44 -5.79
C ASN A 301 8.01 3.88 -5.99
N GLY A 302 7.53 4.20 -7.18
CA GLY A 302 6.65 5.33 -7.38
C GLY A 302 5.39 5.12 -6.54
N ALA A 303 4.99 6.13 -5.77
CA ALA A 303 3.78 6.06 -4.96
C ALA A 303 3.20 7.46 -4.77
N ASP A 304 1.88 7.53 -4.69
CA ASP A 304 1.20 8.78 -4.38
C ASP A 304 1.48 9.27 -2.96
N VAL A 305 1.09 10.53 -2.74
CA VAL A 305 1.10 11.18 -1.44
C VAL A 305 0.32 10.32 -0.43
N GLU A 306 0.72 10.38 0.83
CA GLU A 306 0.11 9.55 1.86
C GLU A 306 -1.39 9.83 2.06
N ASP A 307 -2.22 8.78 2.15
CA ASP A 307 -3.66 8.92 2.30
C ASP A 307 -4.07 9.53 3.65
N LEU A 308 -5.21 10.25 3.68
CA LEU A 308 -5.72 10.90 4.89
C LEU A 308 -6.01 9.91 6.02
N SER A 309 -6.53 8.73 5.69
CA SER A 309 -6.83 7.71 6.70
C SER A 309 -5.54 7.18 7.36
N SER A 310 -4.47 7.03 6.57
CA SER A 310 -3.13 6.66 7.05
C SER A 310 -2.60 7.71 8.03
N ILE A 311 -2.62 8.99 7.64
CA ILE A 311 -2.11 10.09 8.50
C ILE A 311 -2.85 10.13 9.84
N LYS A 312 -4.19 10.06 9.83
CA LYS A 312 -5.01 10.08 11.05
C LYS A 312 -4.72 8.92 11.98
N TYR A 313 -4.38 7.75 11.43
CA TYR A 313 -4.08 6.56 12.21
C TYR A 313 -2.66 6.58 12.77
N PHE A 314 -1.67 7.02 12.00
CA PHE A 314 -0.25 6.96 12.38
C PHE A 314 0.23 8.17 13.17
N ALA A 315 -0.26 9.38 12.87
CA ALA A 315 0.26 10.59 13.52
C ALA A 315 0.11 10.56 15.06
N PRO A 316 -1.05 10.20 15.65
CA PRO A 316 -1.17 10.08 17.11
C PRO A 316 -0.30 8.97 17.71
N ARG A 317 -0.08 7.88 16.97
CA ARG A 317 0.71 6.73 17.42
C ARG A 317 2.19 7.04 17.46
N LEU A 318 2.71 7.69 16.42
CA LEU A 318 4.11 8.13 16.41
C LEU A 318 4.38 9.13 17.54
N TYR A 319 3.44 10.04 17.79
CA TYR A 319 3.51 10.96 18.92
C TYR A 319 3.52 10.23 20.26
N SER A 320 2.65 9.23 20.45
CA SER A 320 2.62 8.38 21.65
C SER A 320 3.92 7.59 21.84
N ALA A 321 4.53 7.11 20.75
CA ALA A 321 5.78 6.36 20.80
C ALA A 321 6.99 7.21 21.19
N GLN A 322 6.91 8.55 21.08
CA GLN A 322 8.01 9.49 21.37
C GLN A 322 9.33 9.09 20.66
N TYR A 323 9.25 8.61 19.42
CA TYR A 323 10.39 8.06 18.67
C TYR A 323 11.14 6.94 19.40
N ARG A 324 10.44 6.07 20.14
CA ARG A 324 11.01 4.88 20.79
C ARG A 324 10.10 3.68 20.56
N ALA A 325 10.67 2.54 20.25
CA ALA A 325 9.93 1.30 20.02
C ALA A 325 9.86 0.50 21.33
N VAL A 326 8.74 0.60 22.05
CA VAL A 326 8.53 -0.10 23.33
C VAL A 326 7.43 -1.14 23.19
N THR A 327 6.26 -0.72 22.70
CA THR A 327 5.11 -1.59 22.47
C THR A 327 5.10 -2.10 21.03
N PRO A 328 4.40 -3.21 20.72
CA PRO A 328 4.27 -3.70 19.34
C PRO A 328 3.75 -2.63 18.37
N ARG A 329 2.82 -1.78 18.83
CA ARG A 329 2.26 -0.68 18.03
C ARG A 329 3.26 0.43 17.74
N ASP A 330 4.22 0.66 18.63
CA ASP A 330 5.29 1.64 18.39
C ASP A 330 6.23 1.14 17.30
N TYR A 331 6.57 -0.15 17.33
CA TYR A 331 7.34 -0.78 16.25
C TYR A 331 6.63 -0.64 14.90
N GLU A 332 5.32 -0.88 14.81
CA GLU A 332 4.54 -0.69 13.58
C GLU A 332 4.70 0.73 13.00
N ALA A 333 4.49 1.76 13.81
CA ALA A 333 4.57 3.16 13.38
C ALA A 333 5.99 3.56 12.96
N ILE A 334 7.00 3.11 13.71
CA ILE A 334 8.41 3.43 13.44
C ILE A 334 8.90 2.71 12.16
N ILE A 335 8.50 1.45 11.95
CA ILE A 335 8.91 0.69 10.75
C ILE A 335 8.38 1.34 9.48
N GLN A 336 7.15 1.83 9.47
CA GLN A 336 6.60 2.52 8.31
C GLN A 336 7.29 3.87 8.03
N THR A 337 7.76 4.55 9.07
CA THR A 337 8.59 5.75 8.93
C THR A 337 9.97 5.41 8.33
N ILE A 338 10.59 4.33 8.80
CA ILE A 338 11.93 3.87 8.38
C ILE A 338 11.94 3.27 6.97
N PHE A 339 10.88 2.52 6.65
CA PHE A 339 10.69 1.81 5.39
C PHE A 339 9.29 2.13 4.83
N PRO A 340 9.14 3.28 4.14
CA PRO A 340 7.85 3.73 3.60
C PRO A 340 7.28 2.86 2.48
N ARG A 341 8.09 1.91 1.97
CA ARG A 341 7.66 0.88 1.03
C ARG A 341 6.82 -0.22 1.70
N THR A 342 6.63 -0.14 3.01
CA THR A 342 5.75 -1.04 3.75
C THR A 342 4.29 -0.69 3.50
N GLU A 343 3.49 -1.67 3.12
CA GLU A 343 2.03 -1.57 3.11
C GLU A 343 1.47 -1.79 4.52
N SER A 344 1.91 -2.86 5.18
CA SER A 344 1.45 -3.23 6.51
C SER A 344 2.55 -3.94 7.31
N VAL A 345 2.52 -3.78 8.63
CA VAL A 345 3.45 -4.42 9.59
C VAL A 345 2.63 -5.15 10.63
N ALA A 346 3.04 -6.37 10.99
CA ALA A 346 2.66 -7.03 12.23
C ALA A 346 3.87 -7.11 13.14
N VAL A 347 3.64 -6.81 14.41
CA VAL A 347 4.66 -6.97 15.43
C VAL A 347 4.08 -7.85 16.53
N ILE A 348 4.79 -8.92 16.84
CA ILE A 348 4.41 -9.91 17.84
C ILE A 348 5.51 -9.95 18.89
N GLY A 349 5.11 -9.72 20.14
CA GLY A 349 5.99 -9.91 21.29
C GLY A 349 6.29 -11.39 21.47
N GLY A 350 7.54 -11.72 21.78
CA GLY A 350 7.94 -13.12 21.91
C GLY A 350 7.23 -13.87 23.04
N GLU A 351 6.58 -13.17 23.97
CA GLU A 351 5.69 -13.73 24.99
C GLU A 351 4.40 -14.35 24.42
N GLU A 352 3.97 -13.94 23.22
CA GLU A 352 2.77 -14.44 22.56
C GLU A 352 3.04 -15.61 21.60
N LEU A 353 4.31 -15.97 21.40
CA LEU A 353 4.70 -17.09 20.56
C LEU A 353 4.48 -18.42 21.29
N ASP A 354 4.20 -19.48 20.52
CA ASP A 354 4.15 -20.84 21.02
C ASP A 354 5.27 -21.67 20.36
N PRO A 355 6.33 -22.05 21.10
CA PRO A 355 6.61 -21.77 22.51
C PRO A 355 7.08 -20.33 22.77
N PRO A 356 6.85 -19.76 23.98
CA PRO A 356 7.22 -18.38 24.30
C PRO A 356 8.74 -18.11 24.24
N GLN A 357 9.14 -17.01 23.60
CA GLN A 357 10.53 -16.55 23.46
C GLN A 357 10.72 -15.13 24.01
N PHE A 358 10.95 -15.00 25.32
CA PHE A 358 11.14 -13.69 25.96
C PHE A 358 12.36 -12.91 25.42
N GLY A 359 12.27 -11.58 25.39
CA GLY A 359 13.35 -10.69 24.91
C GLY A 359 13.50 -10.62 23.39
N LYS A 360 12.59 -11.26 22.64
CA LYS A 360 12.51 -11.16 21.18
C LYS A 360 11.20 -10.52 20.74
N VAL A 361 11.29 -9.80 19.62
CA VAL A 361 10.11 -9.25 18.92
C VAL A 361 10.17 -9.75 17.48
N GLN A 362 9.12 -10.45 17.07
CA GLN A 362 8.95 -10.89 15.68
C GLN A 362 8.20 -9.83 14.90
N ILE A 363 8.75 -9.49 13.73
CA ILE A 363 8.21 -8.45 12.86
C ILE A 363 7.96 -9.09 11.50
N SER A 364 6.72 -9.00 11.02
CA SER A 364 6.34 -9.40 9.66
C SER A 364 5.99 -8.15 8.86
N ILE A 365 6.61 -7.99 7.70
CA ILE A 365 6.47 -6.80 6.86
C ILE A 365 5.93 -7.22 5.51
N LYS A 366 4.80 -6.63 5.09
CA LYS A 366 4.32 -6.70 3.71
C LYS A 366 4.79 -5.47 2.94
N PRO A 367 5.69 -5.59 1.95
CA PRO A 367 6.02 -4.46 1.09
C PRO A 367 4.89 -4.20 0.08
N LYS A 368 4.77 -2.96 -0.40
CA LYS A 368 3.80 -2.58 -1.45
C LYS A 368 4.04 -3.34 -2.77
N ASN A 369 5.30 -3.55 -3.12
CA ASN A 369 5.73 -4.11 -4.41
C ASN A 369 6.24 -5.56 -4.27
N GLY A 370 5.49 -6.40 -3.56
CA GLY A 370 5.80 -7.84 -3.45
C GLY A 370 5.21 -8.50 -2.22
N THR A 371 5.39 -9.81 -2.11
CA THR A 371 4.91 -10.61 -0.97
C THR A 371 5.99 -10.84 0.09
N PHE A 372 7.24 -10.49 -0.20
CA PHE A 372 8.38 -10.70 0.70
C PHE A 372 9.38 -9.55 0.64
N VAL A 373 10.13 -9.37 1.73
CA VAL A 373 11.20 -8.39 1.84
C VAL A 373 12.53 -9.07 1.52
N SER A 374 13.39 -8.43 0.74
CA SER A 374 14.72 -8.97 0.44
C SER A 374 15.59 -9.06 1.70
N ASP A 375 16.52 -10.01 1.78
CA ASP A 375 17.38 -10.16 2.97
C ASP A 375 18.27 -8.93 3.21
N PHE A 376 18.66 -8.23 2.12
CA PHE A 376 19.35 -6.95 2.21
C PHE A 376 18.48 -5.90 2.91
N ASP A 377 17.22 -5.74 2.48
CA ASP A 377 16.29 -4.79 3.09
C ASP A 377 15.99 -5.17 4.56
N LYS A 378 15.84 -6.45 4.88
CA LYS A 378 15.69 -6.93 6.27
C LYS A 378 16.87 -6.46 7.13
N SER A 379 18.10 -6.56 6.63
CA SER A 379 19.30 -6.10 7.35
C SER A 379 19.32 -4.57 7.55
N GLN A 380 18.90 -3.81 6.54
CA GLN A 380 18.81 -2.35 6.59
C GLN A 380 17.76 -1.88 7.59
N ILE A 381 16.56 -2.48 7.54
CA ILE A 381 15.47 -2.19 8.48
C ILE A 381 15.91 -2.50 9.90
N LYS A 382 16.52 -3.67 10.12
CA LYS A 382 17.04 -4.06 11.44
C LYS A 382 18.07 -3.07 11.97
N ASN A 383 19.00 -2.60 11.14
CA ASN A 383 20.01 -1.62 11.56
C ASN A 383 19.41 -0.26 11.91
N LYS A 384 18.44 0.22 11.12
CA LYS A 384 17.74 1.48 11.42
C LYS A 384 16.88 1.35 12.68
N LEU A 385 16.21 0.21 12.88
CA LEU A 385 15.35 -0.05 14.03
C LEU A 385 16.13 -0.09 15.36
N LYS A 386 17.41 -0.50 15.34
CA LYS A 386 18.28 -0.47 16.54
C LYS A 386 18.42 0.91 17.16
N ASN A 387 18.30 1.99 16.39
CA ASN A 387 18.37 3.35 16.92
C ASN A 387 17.12 3.75 17.73
N TYR A 388 16.02 2.99 17.59
CA TYR A 388 14.74 3.25 18.23
C TYR A 388 14.37 2.21 19.29
N ALA A 389 14.92 0.98 19.17
CA ALA A 389 14.64 -0.12 20.07
C ALA A 389 15.34 0.06 21.43
N ILE A 390 14.71 -0.44 22.49
CA ILE A 390 15.30 -0.49 23.84
C ILE A 390 16.45 -1.50 23.85
N ALA A 391 17.54 -1.17 24.56
CA ALA A 391 18.65 -2.08 24.78
C ALA A 391 18.17 -3.39 25.46
N GLY A 392 18.57 -4.53 24.90
CA GLY A 392 18.23 -5.87 25.42
C GLY A 392 17.09 -6.58 24.69
N ILE A 393 16.34 -5.90 23.82
CA ILE A 393 15.31 -6.52 22.96
C ILE A 393 15.90 -6.81 21.58
N ASN A 394 15.84 -8.06 21.12
CA ASN A 394 16.26 -8.44 19.78
C ASN A 394 15.07 -8.50 18.82
N SER A 395 15.13 -7.73 17.74
CA SER A 395 14.15 -7.76 16.66
C SER A 395 14.54 -8.79 15.60
N GLU A 396 13.59 -9.64 15.24
CA GLU A 396 13.71 -10.64 14.18
C GLU A 396 12.65 -10.37 13.13
N ILE A 397 13.07 -10.24 11.86
CA ILE A 397 12.16 -10.01 10.74
C ILE A 397 11.91 -11.36 10.08
N VAL A 398 10.66 -11.84 10.17
CA VAL A 398 10.22 -13.11 9.61
C VAL A 398 9.40 -12.84 8.35
N ASP A 399 9.39 -13.79 7.41
CA ASP A 399 8.56 -13.68 6.23
C ASP A 399 7.08 -13.75 6.57
N LEU A 400 6.31 -12.96 5.82
CA LEU A 400 4.87 -12.84 5.94
C LEU A 400 4.16 -14.17 5.64
N LYS A 401 3.24 -14.58 6.52
CA LYS A 401 2.23 -15.60 6.18
C LYS A 401 0.96 -14.90 5.69
N VAL A 402 0.60 -15.09 4.42
CA VAL A 402 -0.64 -14.51 3.85
C VAL A 402 -1.76 -15.53 3.91
N LEU A 403 -2.92 -15.12 4.40
CA LEU A 403 -4.21 -15.80 4.26
C LEU A 403 -5.02 -15.06 3.20
N TYR A 404 -5.23 -15.69 2.06
CA TYR A 404 -6.06 -15.13 1.00
C TYR A 404 -7.52 -15.49 1.27
N VAL A 405 -8.38 -14.49 1.18
CA VAL A 405 -9.84 -14.67 1.19
C VAL A 405 -10.32 -14.40 -0.23
N GLU A 406 -11.01 -15.37 -0.78
CA GLU A 406 -11.60 -15.34 -2.12
C GLU A 406 -13.11 -15.47 -1.99
N ILE A 407 -13.84 -14.92 -2.95
CA ILE A 407 -15.29 -15.08 -3.03
C ILE A 407 -15.69 -15.79 -4.32
N ASP A 408 -16.71 -16.64 -4.21
CA ASP A 408 -17.47 -17.17 -5.34
C ASP A 408 -18.90 -16.61 -5.23
N SER A 409 -19.16 -15.55 -5.99
CA SER A 409 -20.40 -14.78 -5.93
C SER A 409 -21.22 -14.99 -7.20
N SER A 410 -22.46 -15.42 -7.02
CA SER A 410 -23.50 -15.47 -8.04
C SER A 410 -24.49 -14.35 -7.79
N ILE A 411 -24.45 -13.32 -8.64
CA ILE A 411 -25.26 -12.10 -8.51
C ILE A 411 -26.44 -12.17 -9.48
N TYR A 412 -27.64 -12.06 -8.94
CA TYR A 412 -28.89 -12.03 -9.68
C TYR A 412 -29.28 -10.58 -9.94
N TYR A 413 -29.58 -10.26 -11.19
CA TYR A 413 -29.97 -8.91 -11.58
C TYR A 413 -31.17 -8.90 -12.53
N ASN A 414 -31.87 -7.77 -12.54
CA ASN A 414 -32.96 -7.51 -13.45
C ASN A 414 -32.43 -6.89 -14.76
N PRO A 415 -32.52 -7.57 -15.91
CA PRO A 415 -32.04 -7.05 -17.20
C PRO A 415 -32.80 -5.80 -17.68
N SER A 416 -33.98 -5.50 -17.13
CA SER A 416 -34.75 -4.29 -17.49
C SER A 416 -34.20 -3.02 -16.86
N GLN A 417 -33.41 -3.14 -15.78
CA GLN A 417 -32.86 -2.00 -15.02
C GLN A 417 -31.35 -1.82 -15.25
N VAL A 418 -30.67 -2.87 -15.72
CA VAL A 418 -29.22 -2.88 -15.95
C VAL A 418 -28.94 -2.84 -17.45
N SER A 419 -28.03 -1.96 -17.87
CA SER A 419 -27.70 -1.77 -19.30
C SER A 419 -26.95 -2.95 -19.93
N SER A 420 -26.01 -3.56 -19.19
CA SER A 420 -25.21 -4.69 -19.67
C SER A 420 -24.62 -5.49 -18.50
N ASP A 421 -24.52 -6.81 -18.70
CA ASP A 421 -23.89 -7.75 -17.78
C ASP A 421 -22.41 -7.43 -17.52
N ILE A 422 -21.68 -7.09 -18.57
CA ILE A 422 -20.23 -6.85 -18.53
C ILE A 422 -19.92 -5.57 -17.74
N THR A 423 -20.72 -4.53 -17.92
CA THR A 423 -20.55 -3.26 -17.20
C THR A 423 -20.87 -3.43 -15.72
N LEU A 424 -21.94 -4.16 -15.38
CA LEU A 424 -22.29 -4.47 -14.00
C LEU A 424 -21.17 -5.25 -13.31
N ARG A 425 -20.65 -6.30 -13.96
CA ARG A 425 -19.52 -7.08 -13.45
C ARG A 425 -18.27 -6.24 -13.24
N SER A 426 -17.96 -5.34 -14.18
CA SER A 426 -16.81 -4.43 -14.06
C SER A 426 -16.96 -3.44 -12.89
N GLN A 427 -18.16 -2.88 -12.70
CA GLN A 427 -18.46 -2.00 -11.56
C GLN A 427 -18.36 -2.73 -10.22
N ILE A 428 -18.85 -3.97 -10.13
CA ILE A 428 -18.75 -4.79 -8.93
C ILE A 428 -17.28 -5.11 -8.62
N ILE A 429 -16.49 -5.52 -9.62
CA ILE A 429 -15.04 -5.76 -9.45
C ILE A 429 -14.34 -4.48 -8.98
N SER A 430 -14.67 -3.33 -9.56
CA SER A 430 -14.09 -2.04 -9.17
C SER A 430 -14.45 -1.68 -7.72
N ALA A 431 -15.70 -1.83 -7.31
CA ALA A 431 -16.15 -1.59 -5.94
C ALA A 431 -15.47 -2.53 -4.93
N LEU A 432 -15.33 -3.82 -5.28
CA LEU A 432 -14.62 -4.80 -4.45
C LEU A 432 -13.12 -4.50 -4.35
N ASN A 433 -12.48 -4.06 -5.44
CA ASN A 433 -11.08 -3.64 -5.42
C ASN A 433 -10.88 -2.39 -4.56
N GLN A 434 -11.78 -1.40 -4.66
CA GLN A 434 -11.75 -0.23 -3.79
C GLN A 434 -11.93 -0.61 -2.31
N TYR A 435 -12.81 -1.57 -2.03
CA TYR A 435 -12.99 -2.09 -0.69
C TYR A 435 -11.76 -2.86 -0.19
N ALA A 436 -11.15 -3.70 -1.03
CA ALA A 436 -9.91 -4.43 -0.72
C ALA A 436 -8.74 -3.49 -0.42
N ASN A 437 -8.60 -2.41 -1.18
CA ASN A 437 -7.54 -1.41 -1.00
C ASN A 437 -7.73 -0.54 0.25
N ASN A 438 -8.87 -0.63 0.94
CA ASN A 438 -9.08 0.08 2.19
C ASN A 438 -8.22 -0.56 3.31
N VAL A 439 -7.48 0.31 4.02
CA VAL A 439 -6.52 -0.03 5.08
C VAL A 439 -7.13 -0.87 6.21
N GLU A 440 -8.46 -0.84 6.38
CA GLU A 440 -9.12 -1.57 7.46
C GLU A 440 -9.18 -3.11 7.28
N ILE A 441 -9.08 -3.61 6.04
CA ILE A 441 -9.31 -5.03 5.73
C ILE A 441 -7.99 -5.75 5.51
N ASN A 442 -7.17 -5.20 4.61
CA ASN A 442 -5.88 -5.73 4.18
C ASN A 442 -4.80 -5.37 5.22
N LYS A 443 -4.97 -5.90 6.43
CA LYS A 443 -4.09 -5.69 7.57
C LYS A 443 -3.89 -6.97 8.37
N PHE A 444 -2.81 -7.00 9.13
CA PHE A 444 -2.63 -8.02 10.17
C PHE A 444 -3.70 -7.87 11.25
N GLY A 445 -4.25 -8.98 11.73
CA GLY A 445 -5.40 -8.93 12.64
C GLY A 445 -6.70 -8.44 11.98
N GLY A 446 -6.72 -8.32 10.66
CA GLY A 446 -7.90 -7.94 9.88
C GLY A 446 -9.00 -9.00 10.01
N ARG A 447 -10.26 -8.54 9.97
CA ARG A 447 -11.43 -9.42 9.94
C ARG A 447 -12.21 -9.14 8.66
N PHE A 448 -12.28 -10.15 7.80
CA PHE A 448 -13.20 -10.18 6.69
C PHE A 448 -14.62 -10.38 7.22
N LYS A 449 -15.51 -9.44 6.90
CA LYS A 449 -16.91 -9.46 7.34
C LYS A 449 -17.79 -9.75 6.12
N TYR A 450 -18.36 -10.95 6.08
CA TYR A 450 -19.17 -11.39 4.94
C TYR A 450 -20.35 -10.46 4.66
N SER A 451 -21.05 -10.04 5.72
CA SER A 451 -22.22 -9.17 5.61
C SER A 451 -21.90 -7.83 4.94
N LYS A 452 -20.72 -7.25 5.22
CA LYS A 452 -20.31 -5.97 4.63
C LYS A 452 -20.03 -6.11 3.14
N VAL A 453 -19.38 -7.21 2.73
CA VAL A 453 -19.14 -7.49 1.30
C VAL A 453 -20.45 -7.75 0.57
N SER A 454 -21.37 -8.51 1.15
CA SER A 454 -22.70 -8.72 0.56
C SER A 454 -23.44 -7.40 0.35
N THR A 455 -23.50 -6.54 1.38
CA THR A 455 -24.16 -5.23 1.27
C THR A 455 -23.47 -4.28 0.31
N LEU A 456 -22.15 -4.43 0.11
CA LEU A 456 -21.41 -3.63 -0.85
C LEU A 456 -21.80 -4.01 -2.26
N ILE A 457 -21.85 -5.32 -2.56
CA ILE A 457 -22.29 -5.84 -3.86
C ILE A 457 -23.72 -5.36 -4.16
N ASP A 458 -24.64 -5.48 -3.21
CA ASP A 458 -26.04 -5.08 -3.39
C ASP A 458 -26.21 -3.56 -3.59
N ARG A 459 -25.25 -2.74 -3.13
CA ARG A 459 -25.30 -1.27 -3.27
C ARG A 459 -24.75 -0.77 -4.61
N VAL A 460 -24.03 -1.60 -5.37
CA VAL A 460 -23.41 -1.15 -6.62
C VAL A 460 -24.46 -0.66 -7.62
N ASP A 461 -25.57 -1.39 -7.73
CA ASP A 461 -26.67 -1.04 -8.62
C ASP A 461 -28.01 -1.48 -8.02
N ASN A 462 -29.04 -0.64 -8.17
CA ASN A 462 -30.39 -0.93 -7.67
C ASN A 462 -31.09 -2.07 -8.45
N GLY A 463 -30.58 -2.43 -9.63
CA GLY A 463 -31.05 -3.54 -10.44
C GLY A 463 -30.60 -4.93 -9.95
N ILE A 464 -29.76 -5.00 -8.92
CA ILE A 464 -29.38 -6.26 -8.26
C ILE A 464 -30.54 -6.70 -7.36
N THR A 465 -31.03 -7.91 -7.59
CA THR A 465 -32.17 -8.47 -6.86
C THR A 465 -31.73 -9.38 -5.72
N SER A 466 -30.64 -10.12 -5.92
CA SER A 466 -30.10 -11.05 -4.92
C SER A 466 -28.63 -11.36 -5.18
N ASN A 467 -27.94 -11.78 -4.13
CA ASN A 467 -26.53 -12.16 -4.18
C ASN A 467 -26.30 -13.41 -3.32
N ILE A 468 -25.78 -14.47 -3.95
CA ILE A 468 -25.32 -15.67 -3.26
C ILE A 468 -23.79 -15.68 -3.33
N THR A 469 -23.15 -15.28 -2.23
CA THR A 469 -21.69 -15.27 -2.10
C THR A 469 -21.20 -16.41 -1.20
N LYS A 470 -20.14 -17.09 -1.63
CA LYS A 470 -19.43 -18.13 -0.85
C LYS A 470 -18.04 -17.64 -0.54
N VAL A 471 -17.56 -17.92 0.67
CA VAL A 471 -16.22 -17.52 1.13
C VAL A 471 -15.28 -18.71 1.02
N ILE A 472 -14.11 -18.47 0.45
CA ILE A 472 -13.06 -19.44 0.24
C ILE A 472 -11.79 -18.90 0.90
N ILE A 473 -11.07 -19.74 1.64
CA ILE A 473 -9.77 -19.37 2.20
C ILE A 473 -8.66 -20.13 1.48
N ARG A 474 -7.60 -19.42 1.09
CA ARG A 474 -6.41 -19.97 0.41
C ARG A 474 -5.14 -19.61 1.18
N ARG A 475 -4.24 -20.59 1.29
CA ARG A 475 -2.86 -20.41 1.73
C ARG A 475 -1.91 -20.92 0.65
N ASP A 476 -0.87 -20.14 0.38
CA ASP A 476 0.16 -20.51 -0.59
C ASP A 476 1.30 -21.22 0.13
N LEU A 477 1.57 -22.46 -0.26
CA LEU A 477 2.70 -23.24 0.18
C LEU A 477 3.88 -23.03 -0.78
N LYS A 478 5.02 -22.58 -0.26
CA LYS A 478 6.26 -22.52 -1.05
C LYS A 478 7.01 -23.86 -0.93
N ALA A 479 7.02 -24.62 -2.02
CA ALA A 479 7.70 -25.91 -2.07
C ALA A 479 9.22 -25.72 -2.29
N LEU A 480 10.02 -26.41 -1.49
CA LEU A 480 11.44 -26.62 -1.77
C LEU A 480 11.56 -27.76 -2.80
N LEU A 481 12.04 -27.43 -3.99
CA LEU A 481 12.15 -28.41 -5.08
C LEU A 481 13.31 -29.38 -4.85
N ASN A 482 13.08 -30.66 -5.17
CA ASN A 482 14.06 -31.74 -5.10
C ASN A 482 14.71 -31.93 -3.71
N GLN A 483 14.00 -31.55 -2.65
CA GLN A 483 14.43 -31.73 -1.28
C GLN A 483 13.27 -32.25 -0.43
N PHE A 484 13.56 -33.19 0.46
CA PHE A 484 12.62 -33.63 1.48
C PHE A 484 12.37 -32.50 2.48
N GLY A 485 11.10 -32.07 2.57
CA GLY A 485 10.67 -31.03 3.49
C GLY A 485 9.41 -31.46 4.24
N GLN A 486 9.25 -30.93 5.45
CA GLN A 486 7.99 -30.94 6.19
C GLN A 486 7.37 -29.55 6.06
N TYR A 487 6.05 -29.51 5.95
CA TYR A 487 5.33 -28.26 5.73
C TYR A 487 4.17 -28.12 6.71
N GLU A 488 4.01 -26.90 7.22
CA GLU A 488 2.94 -26.56 8.14
C GLU A 488 2.17 -25.35 7.59
N LEU A 489 0.85 -25.50 7.49
CA LEU A 489 -0.06 -24.51 6.98
C LEU A 489 -1.17 -24.27 8.01
N CYS A 490 -1.04 -23.18 8.77
CA CYS A 490 -2.08 -22.69 9.66
C CYS A 490 -2.98 -21.70 8.88
N PHE A 491 -4.29 -21.94 8.90
CA PHE A 491 -5.32 -21.03 8.40
C PHE A 491 -5.89 -20.13 9.50
N GLY A 492 -5.70 -20.50 10.77
CA GLY A 492 -6.14 -19.73 11.95
C GLY A 492 -7.67 -19.66 12.14
N ASN A 493 -8.43 -20.34 11.30
CA ASN A 493 -9.89 -20.39 11.31
C ASN A 493 -10.36 -21.83 11.21
N ARG A 494 -11.51 -22.13 11.83
CA ARG A 494 -12.15 -23.45 11.74
C ARG A 494 -12.55 -23.75 10.30
N ILE A 495 -12.28 -24.97 9.87
CA ILE A 495 -12.64 -25.48 8.54
C ILE A 495 -13.93 -26.29 8.67
N ASN A 496 -14.86 -26.08 7.73
CA ASN A 496 -16.10 -26.85 7.66
C ASN A 496 -15.81 -28.28 7.23
N ILE A 497 -16.42 -29.25 7.92
CA ILE A 497 -16.19 -30.67 7.70
C ILE A 497 -17.32 -31.27 6.85
N ASN A 498 -17.01 -31.62 5.62
CA ASN A 498 -17.83 -32.51 4.80
C ASN A 498 -17.49 -33.98 5.09
N PRO A 499 -18.45 -34.81 5.53
CA PRO A 499 -18.23 -36.24 5.75
C PRO A 499 -17.78 -37.02 4.49
N ALA A 500 -18.02 -36.48 3.29
CA ALA A 500 -17.57 -37.08 2.04
C ALA A 500 -16.07 -36.80 1.73
N GLY A 501 -15.41 -35.89 2.46
CA GLY A 501 -14.10 -35.35 2.14
C GLY A 501 -14.16 -34.11 1.25
N TYR A 502 -13.00 -33.71 0.69
CA TYR A 502 -12.83 -32.53 -0.19
C TYR A 502 -12.96 -31.17 0.51
N ASN A 503 -12.60 -31.12 1.79
CA ASN A 503 -12.55 -29.89 2.57
C ASN A 503 -11.29 -29.09 2.24
N ILE A 504 -10.18 -29.79 1.96
CA ILE A 504 -8.91 -29.22 1.52
C ILE A 504 -8.67 -29.61 0.07
N LYS A 505 -8.30 -28.62 -0.75
CA LYS A 505 -8.01 -28.78 -2.17
C LYS A 505 -6.68 -28.11 -2.47
N SER A 506 -5.89 -28.64 -3.40
CA SER A 506 -4.68 -27.95 -3.87
C SER A 506 -4.63 -27.79 -5.38
N THR A 507 -3.75 -26.90 -5.84
CA THR A 507 -3.24 -26.94 -7.22
C THR A 507 -2.33 -28.16 -7.45
N GLY A 508 -2.14 -28.51 -8.72
CA GLY A 508 -1.32 -29.66 -9.11
C GLY A 508 0.18 -29.49 -8.85
N PHE A 509 0.84 -30.57 -8.45
CA PHE A 509 2.29 -30.67 -8.27
C PHE A 509 2.79 -32.09 -8.55
N THR A 510 4.10 -32.28 -8.72
CA THR A 510 4.69 -33.61 -8.94
C THR A 510 5.60 -33.99 -7.78
N ILE A 511 5.68 -35.29 -7.51
CA ILE A 511 6.44 -35.87 -6.38
C ILE A 511 7.50 -36.81 -6.94
N GLU A 512 8.61 -36.97 -6.21
CA GLU A 512 9.64 -37.95 -6.55
C GLU A 512 9.03 -39.37 -6.66
N GLY A 513 9.32 -40.06 -7.78
CA GLY A 513 8.81 -41.41 -8.05
C GLY A 513 7.49 -41.45 -8.85
N PHE A 514 6.84 -40.32 -9.11
CA PHE A 514 5.62 -40.24 -9.93
C PHE A 514 5.73 -39.12 -10.99
N THR A 515 5.34 -39.44 -12.24
CA THR A 515 5.34 -38.49 -13.36
C THR A 515 3.99 -37.80 -13.57
N GLU A 516 2.95 -38.22 -12.85
CA GLU A 516 1.61 -37.66 -12.93
C GLU A 516 1.43 -36.45 -12.02
N THR A 517 0.52 -35.53 -12.40
CA THR A 517 0.16 -34.39 -11.56
C THR A 517 -0.69 -34.84 -10.39
N ALA A 518 -0.21 -34.56 -9.19
CA ALA A 518 -0.80 -34.92 -7.92
C ALA A 518 -1.50 -33.72 -7.24
N TYR A 519 -2.50 -34.00 -6.43
CA TYR A 519 -3.32 -33.05 -5.69
C TYR A 519 -3.48 -33.49 -4.23
N ILE A 520 -3.57 -32.53 -3.32
CA ILE A 520 -3.87 -32.77 -1.91
C ILE A 520 -5.39 -32.86 -1.74
N THR A 521 -5.84 -33.90 -1.07
CA THR A 521 -7.22 -34.07 -0.60
C THR A 521 -7.20 -34.57 0.84
N ASP A 522 -8.30 -34.37 1.56
CA ASP A 522 -8.47 -34.86 2.93
C ASP A 522 -9.56 -35.94 3.03
N VAL A 523 -9.38 -36.83 4.00
CA VAL A 523 -10.39 -37.78 4.45
C VAL A 523 -10.60 -37.58 5.96
N PRO A 524 -11.75 -37.01 6.40
CA PRO A 524 -12.04 -36.85 7.82
C PRO A 524 -12.11 -38.19 8.55
N ASN A 525 -11.66 -38.21 9.82
CA ASN A 525 -11.72 -39.41 10.64
C ASN A 525 -13.17 -39.81 10.94
N LYS A 526 -13.49 -41.07 10.67
CA LYS A 526 -14.82 -41.64 10.85
C LYS A 526 -14.79 -42.73 11.92
N ASN A 527 -15.85 -42.75 12.72
CA ASN A 527 -16.15 -43.82 13.64
C ASN A 527 -16.46 -45.14 12.90
N LEU A 528 -16.44 -46.26 13.62
CA LEU A 528 -16.76 -47.60 13.10
C LEU A 528 -18.16 -47.67 12.42
N SER A 529 -19.05 -46.72 12.71
CA SER A 529 -20.39 -46.59 12.11
C SER A 529 -20.45 -45.67 10.88
N GLY A 530 -19.33 -45.12 10.42
CA GLY A 530 -19.25 -44.26 9.22
C GLY A 530 -19.56 -42.78 9.44
N ASN A 531 -19.95 -42.38 10.65
CA ASN A 531 -20.14 -40.98 11.06
C ASN A 531 -18.80 -40.35 11.51
N LEU A 532 -18.71 -39.02 11.55
CA LEU A 532 -17.55 -38.31 12.07
C LEU A 532 -17.24 -38.74 13.51
N ASP A 533 -15.96 -38.97 13.82
CA ASP A 533 -15.52 -39.46 15.14
C ASP A 533 -15.53 -38.37 16.23
N GLY A 534 -15.93 -37.14 15.90
CA GLY A 534 -15.92 -36.01 16.83
C GLY A 534 -14.51 -35.53 17.24
N SER A 535 -13.46 -36.21 16.76
CA SER A 535 -12.05 -35.82 16.96
C SER A 535 -11.66 -34.56 16.17
N ASN A 536 -12.47 -34.14 15.19
CA ASN A 536 -12.19 -33.00 14.31
C ASN A 536 -10.82 -33.08 13.62
N MET A 537 -10.31 -34.30 13.40
CA MET A 537 -9.07 -34.57 12.69
C MET A 537 -9.37 -35.30 11.37
N GLY A 538 -8.48 -35.13 10.39
CA GLY A 538 -8.50 -35.85 9.13
C GLY A 538 -7.11 -36.25 8.68
N THR A 539 -7.02 -37.30 7.86
CA THR A 539 -5.78 -37.72 7.21
C THR A 539 -5.70 -37.07 5.82
N LEU A 540 -4.55 -36.50 5.49
CA LEU A 540 -4.27 -35.99 4.16
C LEU A 540 -3.82 -37.14 3.26
N SER A 541 -4.40 -37.18 2.07
CA SER A 541 -3.97 -38.07 1.02
C SER A 541 -3.58 -37.27 -0.22
N VAL A 542 -2.61 -37.79 -0.96
CA VAL A 542 -2.24 -37.25 -2.26
C VAL A 542 -2.83 -38.16 -3.34
N ILE A 543 -3.59 -37.57 -4.25
CA ILE A 543 -4.28 -38.26 -5.33
C ILE A 543 -3.81 -37.74 -6.70
N SER A 544 -3.84 -38.59 -7.71
CA SER A 544 -3.70 -38.21 -9.13
C SER A 544 -4.97 -38.57 -9.89
N LYS A 545 -5.24 -37.86 -10.99
CA LYS A 545 -6.30 -38.21 -11.94
C LYS A 545 -5.68 -38.89 -13.17
N ASN A 546 -6.19 -40.08 -13.49
CA ASN A 546 -5.89 -40.74 -14.77
C ASN A 546 -6.66 -40.08 -15.93
N ASN A 547 -6.30 -40.40 -17.18
CA ASN A 547 -6.95 -39.91 -18.43
C ASN A 547 -8.48 -40.17 -18.54
N ARG A 548 -9.09 -40.90 -17.59
CA ARG A 548 -10.54 -41.16 -17.48
C ARG A 548 -11.21 -40.43 -16.31
N ASN A 549 -10.52 -39.48 -15.65
CA ASN A 549 -10.95 -38.80 -14.41
C ASN A 549 -11.16 -39.73 -13.20
N GLU A 550 -10.66 -40.96 -13.26
CA GLU A 550 -10.67 -41.89 -12.11
C GLU A 550 -9.54 -41.52 -11.14
N GLN A 551 -9.87 -41.48 -9.85
CA GLN A 551 -8.99 -41.06 -8.77
C GLN A 551 -8.05 -42.20 -8.36
N ARG A 552 -6.74 -41.97 -8.39
CA ARG A 552 -5.74 -42.91 -7.86
C ARG A 552 -5.04 -42.27 -6.66
N VAL A 553 -5.17 -42.91 -5.50
CA VAL A 553 -4.41 -42.52 -4.30
C VAL A 553 -2.95 -42.91 -4.50
N ILE A 554 -2.07 -41.91 -4.52
CA ILE A 554 -0.62 -42.08 -4.63
C ILE A 554 -0.03 -42.28 -3.23
N VAL A 555 -0.37 -41.39 -2.30
CA VAL A 555 0.06 -41.44 -0.90
C VAL A 555 -1.18 -41.38 -0.02
N LYS A 556 -1.41 -42.43 0.78
CA LYS A 556 -2.60 -42.53 1.63
C LYS A 556 -2.48 -41.71 2.93
N ASP A 557 -1.25 -41.58 3.45
CA ASP A 557 -0.95 -40.82 4.67
C ASP A 557 0.16 -39.81 4.38
N ALA A 558 -0.22 -38.70 3.76
CA ALA A 558 0.67 -37.60 3.43
C ALA A 558 0.79 -36.58 4.58
N GLY A 559 -0.03 -36.72 5.63
CA GLY A 559 -0.09 -35.75 6.71
C GLY A 559 -1.43 -35.76 7.46
N VAL A 560 -1.60 -34.77 8.33
CA VAL A 560 -2.75 -34.65 9.24
C VAL A 560 -3.35 -33.25 9.15
N VAL A 561 -4.67 -33.18 9.31
CA VAL A 561 -5.43 -31.92 9.37
C VAL A 561 -6.16 -31.86 10.70
N ASP A 562 -6.04 -30.73 11.38
CA ASP A 562 -6.90 -30.34 12.49
C ASP A 562 -7.90 -29.29 12.00
N TYR A 563 -9.17 -29.69 11.84
CA TYR A 563 -10.23 -28.80 11.34
C TYR A 563 -10.65 -27.76 12.40
N MET A 564 -10.40 -27.99 13.69
CA MET A 564 -10.78 -27.09 14.78
C MET A 564 -9.79 -25.93 14.94
N LYS A 565 -8.50 -26.21 14.79
CA LYS A 565 -7.47 -25.16 14.73
C LYS A 565 -7.29 -24.59 13.32
N GLY A 566 -7.67 -25.34 12.30
CA GLY A 566 -7.40 -25.01 10.90
C GLY A 566 -5.92 -25.19 10.55
N GLU A 567 -5.31 -26.27 11.04
CA GLU A 567 -3.89 -26.58 10.82
C GLU A 567 -3.76 -27.77 9.89
N VAL A 568 -2.88 -27.65 8.89
CA VAL A 568 -2.59 -28.68 7.90
C VAL A 568 -1.09 -28.97 7.98
N ILE A 569 -0.74 -30.17 8.42
CA ILE A 569 0.64 -30.62 8.58
C ILE A 569 0.90 -31.68 7.51
N LEU A 570 1.81 -31.38 6.59
CA LEU A 570 2.31 -32.34 5.62
C LEU A 570 3.59 -32.98 6.15
N ASN A 571 3.60 -34.31 6.14
CA ASN A 571 4.77 -35.09 6.49
C ASN A 571 5.88 -34.92 5.43
N THR A 572 7.02 -35.54 5.67
CA THR A 572 8.19 -35.47 4.79
C THR A 572 7.84 -35.88 3.36
N ILE A 573 7.83 -34.93 2.43
CA ILE A 573 7.53 -35.13 1.01
C ILE A 573 8.57 -34.46 0.13
N ASN A 574 8.94 -35.08 -0.99
CA ASN A 574 9.86 -34.51 -1.97
C ASN A 574 9.09 -34.04 -3.21
N ILE A 575 9.01 -32.73 -3.40
CA ILE A 575 8.28 -32.09 -4.51
C ILE A 575 9.27 -31.83 -5.64
N THR A 576 9.01 -32.36 -6.84
CA THR A 576 9.92 -32.22 -8.00
C THR A 576 9.58 -31.02 -8.87
N SER A 577 8.29 -30.69 -9.02
CA SER A 577 7.82 -29.51 -9.76
C SER A 577 6.41 -29.09 -9.34
N THR A 578 6.02 -27.86 -9.64
CA THR A 578 4.68 -27.30 -9.38
C THR A 578 4.05 -26.81 -10.68
N VAL A 579 2.72 -26.90 -10.81
CA VAL A 579 1.99 -26.38 -11.98
C VAL A 579 1.94 -24.85 -11.97
N ARG A 580 1.83 -24.23 -10.80
CA ARG A 580 1.93 -22.77 -10.63
C ARG A 580 3.39 -22.32 -10.68
N GLN A 581 3.62 -21.12 -11.23
CA GLN A 581 4.93 -20.48 -11.28
C GLN A 581 5.47 -20.20 -9.86
N ASN A 582 6.79 -20.05 -9.74
CA ASN A 582 7.50 -19.73 -8.48
C ASN A 582 7.47 -20.81 -7.40
N ASN A 583 7.28 -22.08 -7.75
CA ASN A 583 7.31 -23.22 -6.82
C ASN A 583 6.22 -23.15 -5.75
N ILE A 584 5.04 -22.63 -6.12
CA ILE A 584 3.91 -22.43 -5.21
C ILE A 584 2.88 -23.54 -5.39
N ILE A 585 2.33 -24.04 -4.29
CA ILE A 585 1.14 -24.89 -4.26
C ILE A 585 0.06 -24.13 -3.50
N GLU A 586 -1.01 -23.75 -4.18
CA GLU A 586 -2.15 -23.08 -3.53
C GLU A 586 -2.99 -24.14 -2.83
N VAL A 587 -3.21 -23.99 -1.52
CA VAL A 587 -4.06 -24.86 -0.72
C VAL A 587 -5.31 -24.09 -0.31
N GLN A 588 -6.45 -24.58 -0.75
CA GLN A 588 -7.77 -24.01 -0.52
C GLN A 588 -8.52 -24.81 0.55
N ALA A 589 -9.27 -24.11 1.40
CA ALA A 589 -10.22 -24.68 2.34
C ALA A 589 -11.51 -23.84 2.42
N PHE A 590 -12.56 -24.40 3.03
CA PHE A 590 -13.81 -23.69 3.29
C PHE A 590 -13.96 -23.43 4.79
N PRO A 591 -14.10 -22.17 5.23
CA PRO A 591 -14.25 -21.88 6.64
C PRO A 591 -15.65 -22.30 7.14
N GLU A 592 -15.74 -22.68 8.42
CA GLU A 592 -17.01 -22.95 9.10
C GLU A 592 -17.85 -21.68 9.27
N SER A 593 -17.17 -20.54 9.47
CA SER A 593 -17.77 -19.21 9.57
C SER A 593 -17.41 -18.38 8.35
N ASN A 594 -18.40 -17.70 7.76
CA ASN A 594 -18.18 -16.78 6.64
C ASN A 594 -17.37 -15.54 7.03
N ASP A 595 -17.33 -15.21 8.32
CA ASP A 595 -16.40 -14.20 8.84
C ASP A 595 -15.05 -14.84 9.10
N VAL A 596 -14.04 -14.41 8.33
CA VAL A 596 -12.67 -14.92 8.39
C VAL A 596 -11.78 -13.92 9.13
N VAL A 597 -10.96 -14.40 10.05
CA VAL A 597 -10.06 -13.58 10.85
C VAL A 597 -8.61 -13.93 10.49
N GLY A 598 -7.81 -12.93 10.15
CA GLY A 598 -6.36 -13.08 10.17
C GLY A 598 -5.87 -13.03 11.61
N LEU A 599 -5.24 -14.09 12.11
CA LEU A 599 -4.54 -14.03 13.39
C LEU A 599 -3.34 -13.07 13.32
N LYS A 600 -2.70 -12.79 14.47
CA LYS A 600 -1.63 -11.78 14.57
C LYS A 600 -0.45 -12.04 13.62
N ASP A 601 -0.17 -13.30 13.27
CA ASP A 601 0.88 -13.71 12.35
C ASP A 601 0.40 -13.93 10.90
N LEU A 602 -0.91 -13.85 10.67
CA LEU A 602 -1.55 -14.06 9.38
C LEU A 602 -2.07 -12.73 8.81
N TYR A 603 -1.46 -12.30 7.71
CA TYR A 603 -1.98 -11.16 6.95
C TYR A 603 -3.17 -11.60 6.11
N LEU A 604 -4.33 -11.03 6.41
CA LEU A 604 -5.54 -11.26 5.61
C LEU A 604 -5.45 -10.42 4.34
N ASN A 605 -5.53 -11.08 3.18
CA ASN A 605 -5.59 -10.43 1.88
C ASN A 605 -6.89 -10.82 1.18
N PHE A 606 -7.76 -9.85 0.92
CA PHE A 606 -8.95 -10.08 0.10
C PHE A 606 -8.57 -10.03 -1.38
N ASP A 607 -8.48 -11.19 -2.04
CA ASP A 607 -8.04 -11.32 -3.41
C ASP A 607 -9.23 -11.38 -4.38
N VAL A 608 -9.55 -10.23 -4.95
CA VAL A 608 -10.63 -10.08 -5.95
C VAL A 608 -10.24 -10.68 -7.30
N SER A 609 -8.94 -10.76 -7.61
CA SER A 609 -8.46 -11.20 -8.94
C SER A 609 -8.65 -12.70 -9.18
N SER A 610 -8.52 -13.50 -8.12
CA SER A 610 -8.78 -14.95 -8.13
C SER A 610 -10.23 -15.30 -7.74
N SER A 611 -11.03 -14.32 -7.34
CA SER A 611 -12.44 -14.49 -7.01
C SER A 611 -13.31 -14.73 -8.26
N LYS A 612 -14.32 -15.60 -8.13
CA LYS A 612 -15.26 -15.91 -9.21
C LYS A 612 -16.51 -15.07 -9.02
N ILE A 613 -16.72 -14.13 -9.95
CA ILE A 613 -17.89 -13.25 -9.95
C ILE A 613 -18.69 -13.56 -11.20
N ASN A 614 -19.81 -14.23 -10.99
CA ASN A 614 -20.75 -14.62 -12.03
C ASN A 614 -22.02 -13.80 -11.86
N THR A 615 -22.52 -13.29 -12.97
CA THR A 615 -23.77 -12.55 -13.05
C THR A 615 -24.80 -13.43 -13.77
N VAL A 616 -25.98 -13.55 -13.16
CA VAL A 616 -27.07 -14.42 -13.61
C VAL A 616 -28.31 -13.56 -13.75
N THR A 617 -29.05 -13.74 -14.84
CA THR A 617 -30.32 -13.04 -15.04
C THR A 617 -31.38 -13.60 -14.10
N ASP A 618 -32.04 -12.74 -13.35
CA ASP A 618 -33.16 -13.14 -12.51
C ASP A 618 -34.43 -13.31 -13.36
N VAL A 619 -34.80 -14.57 -13.61
CA VAL A 619 -35.98 -14.92 -14.43
C VAL A 619 -37.31 -14.54 -13.77
N ILE A 620 -37.36 -14.34 -12.45
CA ILE A 620 -38.57 -13.91 -11.74
C ILE A 620 -38.71 -12.39 -11.82
N ALA A 621 -37.64 -11.65 -11.48
CA ALA A 621 -37.68 -10.19 -11.47
C ALA A 621 -37.71 -9.57 -12.87
N SER A 622 -37.22 -10.28 -13.89
CA SER A 622 -37.37 -9.91 -15.30
C SER A 622 -38.79 -10.11 -15.86
N GLY A 623 -39.63 -10.87 -15.15
CA GLY A 623 -40.99 -11.21 -15.60
C GLY A 623 -41.05 -12.35 -16.63
N GLU A 624 -39.94 -13.04 -16.90
CA GLU A 624 -39.90 -14.20 -17.81
C GLU A 624 -40.56 -15.46 -17.21
N ASP A 625 -40.47 -15.65 -15.89
CA ASP A 625 -41.19 -16.69 -15.14
C ASP A 625 -41.99 -16.10 -13.97
N VAL A 626 -43.30 -15.98 -14.16
CA VAL A 626 -44.26 -15.45 -13.17
C VAL A 626 -44.56 -16.47 -12.05
N SER A 627 -44.19 -17.75 -12.24
CA SER A 627 -44.56 -18.85 -11.34
C SER A 627 -43.45 -19.24 -10.35
N GLY A 628 -42.20 -18.84 -10.61
CA GLY A 628 -41.03 -19.20 -9.81
C GLY A 628 -40.64 -20.69 -9.86
N VAL A 629 -41.39 -21.53 -10.57
CA VAL A 629 -41.17 -22.98 -10.65
C VAL A 629 -39.90 -23.27 -11.45
N VAL A 630 -39.62 -22.50 -12.51
CA VAL A 630 -38.41 -22.70 -13.32
C VAL A 630 -37.17 -22.20 -12.58
N PHE A 631 -37.31 -21.14 -11.76
CA PHE A 631 -36.23 -20.65 -10.90
C PHE A 631 -35.70 -21.73 -9.95
N THR A 632 -36.61 -22.47 -9.28
CA THR A 632 -36.23 -23.55 -8.36
C THR A 632 -35.68 -24.82 -9.03
N ARG A 633 -35.70 -24.89 -10.37
CA ARG A 633 -35.21 -26.06 -11.12
C ARG A 633 -33.89 -25.79 -11.83
N ASP A 634 -33.79 -24.65 -12.52
CA ASP A 634 -32.75 -24.45 -13.54
C ASP A 634 -31.85 -23.22 -13.31
N TYR A 635 -32.25 -22.27 -12.44
CA TYR A 635 -31.57 -20.97 -12.31
C TYR A 635 -30.98 -20.67 -10.94
N TYR A 636 -31.14 -21.55 -9.94
CA TYR A 636 -30.60 -21.33 -8.60
C TYR A 636 -29.19 -21.91 -8.44
N THR A 637 -28.30 -21.14 -7.82
CA THR A 637 -26.97 -21.61 -7.41
C THR A 637 -27.03 -22.19 -6.00
N SER A 638 -26.51 -23.40 -5.79
CA SER A 638 -26.37 -23.97 -4.43
C SER A 638 -25.53 -23.07 -3.54
N SER A 639 -25.91 -22.90 -2.27
CA SER A 639 -25.12 -22.19 -1.26
C SER A 639 -23.86 -22.95 -0.81
N TYR A 640 -23.72 -24.23 -1.17
CA TYR A 640 -22.59 -25.08 -0.78
C TYR A 640 -21.64 -25.32 -1.97
N SER A 641 -20.34 -25.50 -1.70
CA SER A 641 -19.25 -25.58 -2.71
C SER A 641 -18.49 -26.91 -2.72
N ASN A 642 -18.95 -27.91 -1.96
CA ASN A 642 -18.17 -29.11 -1.62
C ASN A 642 -18.25 -30.26 -2.67
N GLY A 643 -18.26 -29.94 -3.97
CA GLY A 643 -18.51 -30.94 -5.03
C GLY A 643 -17.34 -31.27 -5.99
N ASP A 644 -16.32 -30.42 -6.13
CA ASP A 644 -15.21 -30.64 -7.08
C ASP A 644 -13.88 -30.89 -6.36
N LEU A 645 -13.04 -31.79 -6.89
CA LEU A 645 -11.76 -32.21 -6.28
C LEU A 645 -10.63 -31.19 -6.48
N GLU A 646 -10.65 -30.50 -7.61
CA GLU A 646 -9.53 -29.66 -8.02
C GLU A 646 -9.86 -28.19 -7.84
N ARG A 647 -8.84 -27.43 -7.45
CA ARG A 647 -8.82 -26.00 -7.66
C ARG A 647 -8.44 -25.75 -9.12
N LYS A 648 -9.40 -25.25 -9.91
CA LYS A 648 -9.19 -24.85 -11.31
C LYS A 648 -8.56 -23.47 -11.42
#